data_AF-A0AA39I0P3-F1
#
_entry.id   AF-A0AA39I0P3-F1
#
_cell.length_a   1.000
_cell.length_b   1.000
_cell.length_c   1.000
_cell.angle_alpha   90.00
_cell.angle_beta   90.00
_cell.angle_gamma   90.00
#
_symmetry.space_group_name_H-M   'P 1'
#
loop_
_entity.id
_entity.type
_entity.pdbx_description
1 polymer ?
#
loop_
_entity_poly.entity_id
_entity_poly.type
_entity_poly.pdbx_seq_one_letter_code
_entity_poly.pdbx_strand_id
1 'polypeptide(L)'
;MLFGSDPVARINITEPLCVFLVSSDKNHLSKLTFTSSFVNGTCATVKASEFAHWNNSLFLNTVSYGKYCFDDATQSVLLGRGDLYTDENPTSVRWRDTILLFLEKSQVKDHCKEGNIHYPNHNPDGNVVSASADCPAFILIPTLTNETVLWTLSASNVPNWPFLRNAIMITTNMTEWRPLLNVEQDNGDQTGPLTCAMGQELTSYTSGQFDSDPYGVEEFRYTFNLFFPDPEMTFDIAPYDAGCVNLTFEVNYLDGTNETKFNLTDHRVFANVEGIVVEFHRTDPIKCASQEVYIRYSLRDSPPVHPTEAPLSSKCISLSPGAVISPKLPFMLFGSDNVSHIILREPTCVAVDSSNLVDMSPFALTALFSNGSCSSIRWNDLSKAELFCFDATTTTVLLHRGDTFDRFNEVHNEWRSVILMFLAKRTLNEECQDGNILRVSDDKDQFNVSAACPAFVTMPNAAANTNTDYLCPVMLFDSIEVPWIPRNVKVDMFTVPNGLVHLEDSYIMTYTADRQPQIFDVFLRNAVMLTTNVTDTAVTLEGLATYSIGDGTLVGSALRCPLYADTPSIGFAITDSLISSDPYGVEDFSYWLQPFGGFNGSVDFRIESYSDLCVDLQIICTYLNKTTTVLRNPHDSASFTHWSQVAHALYNVLPHKSIDYCGLNNDVHSLLTIDTITYVVHLQARYHKSHVYHV
;
A
#
# COMPACT_ATOMS: atom_id res chain seq x y z
N MET A 1 10.71 12.39 -36.14
CA MET A 1 9.42 12.84 -35.58
C MET A 1 9.38 14.35 -35.66
N LEU A 2 8.20 14.93 -35.89
CA LEU A 2 7.94 16.37 -35.87
C LEU A 2 6.65 16.63 -35.09
N PHE A 3 6.54 17.78 -34.45
CA PHE A 3 5.25 18.33 -34.07
C PHE A 3 4.62 19.04 -35.27
N GLY A 4 3.29 19.05 -35.34
CA GLY A 4 2.55 19.75 -36.41
C GLY A 4 2.92 21.24 -36.51
N SER A 5 3.32 21.85 -35.39
CA SER A 5 3.70 23.25 -35.24
C SER A 5 5.17 23.56 -35.61
N ASP A 6 6.06 22.56 -35.64
CA ASP A 6 7.50 22.77 -35.89
C ASP A 6 7.75 23.44 -37.23
N PRO A 7 8.54 24.51 -37.39
CA PRO A 7 8.66 25.34 -38.61
C PRO A 7 9.32 24.66 -39.84
N VAL A 8 9.16 23.35 -40.01
CA VAL A 8 9.56 22.57 -41.19
C VAL A 8 8.55 22.71 -42.34
N ALA A 9 8.91 23.45 -43.39
CA ALA A 9 8.07 23.59 -44.58
C ALA A 9 8.25 22.46 -45.61
N ARG A 10 9.42 21.80 -45.62
CA ARG A 10 9.80 20.79 -46.62
C ARG A 10 10.62 19.67 -46.00
N ILE A 11 10.26 18.44 -46.33
CA ILE A 11 11.03 17.23 -46.04
C ILE A 11 11.54 16.68 -47.36
N ASN A 12 12.85 16.55 -47.52
CA ASN A 12 13.45 15.88 -48.67
C ASN A 12 13.47 14.37 -48.41
N ILE A 13 13.03 13.60 -49.39
CA ILE A 13 12.86 12.16 -49.29
C ILE A 13 14.01 11.48 -50.03
N THR A 14 14.77 10.68 -49.30
CA THR A 14 15.83 9.83 -49.87
C THR A 14 15.34 8.40 -50.13
N GLU A 15 14.30 7.97 -49.41
CA GLU A 15 13.72 6.62 -49.49
C GLU A 15 12.19 6.67 -49.36
N PRO A 16 11.42 5.74 -49.97
CA PRO A 16 9.97 5.72 -49.83
C PRO A 16 9.54 5.73 -48.36
N LEU A 17 8.61 6.62 -47.98
CA LEU A 17 8.26 6.86 -46.58
C LEU A 17 6.76 6.81 -46.33
N CYS A 18 6.39 6.54 -45.07
CA CYS A 18 5.05 6.72 -44.54
C CYS A 18 5.07 7.76 -43.42
N VAL A 19 4.00 8.54 -43.31
CA VAL A 19 3.72 9.40 -42.16
C VAL A 19 2.63 8.76 -41.32
N PHE A 20 2.89 8.71 -40.02
CA PHE A 20 1.92 8.41 -38.99
C PHE A 20 1.61 9.69 -38.24
N LEU A 21 0.32 9.90 -38.02
CA LEU A 21 -0.19 11.07 -37.32
C LEU A 21 -0.93 10.59 -36.09
N VAL A 22 -0.67 11.24 -34.96
CA VAL A 22 -1.52 11.15 -33.76
C VAL A 22 -1.77 12.58 -33.29
N SER A 23 -3.04 12.94 -33.07
CA SER A 23 -3.43 14.29 -32.70
C SER A 23 -4.56 14.31 -31.68
N SER A 24 -4.49 15.22 -30.70
CA SER A 24 -5.60 15.46 -29.76
C SER A 24 -6.68 16.39 -30.33
N ASP A 25 -6.45 16.99 -31.51
CA ASP A 25 -7.37 17.93 -32.16
C ASP A 25 -8.07 17.32 -33.39
N LYS A 26 -9.37 17.06 -33.28
CA LYS A 26 -10.19 16.58 -34.40
C LYS A 26 -10.41 17.62 -35.48
N ASN A 27 -10.63 18.87 -35.07
CA ASN A 27 -11.37 19.84 -35.87
C ASN A 27 -10.49 20.53 -36.90
N HIS A 28 -9.17 20.47 -36.71
CA HIS A 28 -8.25 21.24 -37.52
C HIS A 28 -7.34 20.42 -38.46
N LEU A 29 -7.46 19.08 -38.45
CA LEU A 29 -6.68 18.22 -39.36
C LEU A 29 -6.92 18.49 -40.84
N SER A 30 -8.03 19.12 -41.23
CA SER A 30 -8.26 19.53 -42.62
C SER A 30 -7.33 20.64 -43.11
N LYS A 31 -6.70 21.38 -42.19
CA LYS A 31 -5.73 22.45 -42.49
C LYS A 31 -4.32 21.90 -42.68
N LEU A 32 -4.01 20.74 -42.11
CA LEU A 32 -2.72 20.07 -42.28
C LEU A 32 -2.71 19.28 -43.60
N THR A 33 -1.78 19.62 -44.47
CA THR A 33 -1.65 19.10 -45.84
C THR A 33 -0.24 18.62 -46.11
N PHE A 34 -0.14 17.54 -46.88
CA PHE A 34 1.11 16.96 -47.34
C PHE A 34 1.12 17.00 -48.87
N THR A 35 1.96 17.85 -49.46
CA THR A 35 2.10 17.95 -50.92
C THR A 35 3.38 17.24 -51.38
N SER A 36 3.21 16.06 -51.95
CA SER A 36 4.27 15.30 -52.62
C SER A 36 4.71 16.01 -53.89
N SER A 37 6.02 16.19 -54.04
CA SER A 37 6.66 16.61 -55.29
C SER A 37 7.41 15.42 -55.89
N PHE A 38 7.14 15.12 -57.16
CA PHE A 38 7.71 13.97 -57.88
C PHE A 38 8.87 14.38 -58.79
N VAL A 39 9.67 13.39 -59.22
CA VAL A 39 10.80 13.58 -60.16
C VAL A 39 10.38 14.25 -61.46
N ASN A 40 9.17 13.95 -61.94
CA ASN A 40 8.62 14.49 -63.19
C ASN A 40 8.07 15.92 -63.04
N GLY A 41 8.21 16.54 -61.86
CA GLY A 41 7.70 17.88 -61.55
C GLY A 41 6.21 17.96 -61.26
N THR A 42 5.46 16.85 -61.32
CA THR A 42 4.07 16.82 -60.88
C THR A 42 3.98 16.86 -59.35
N CYS A 43 2.82 17.25 -58.82
CA CYS A 43 2.57 17.28 -57.39
C CYS A 43 1.22 16.61 -57.06
N ALA A 44 1.12 16.02 -55.88
CA ALA A 44 -0.13 15.50 -55.32
C ALA A 44 -0.26 15.96 -53.87
N THR A 45 -1.45 16.40 -53.47
CA THR A 45 -1.73 16.89 -52.12
C THR A 45 -2.74 15.98 -51.44
N VAL A 46 -2.47 15.60 -50.19
CA VAL A 46 -3.38 14.88 -49.30
C VAL A 46 -3.57 15.68 -48.02
N LYS A 47 -4.79 15.73 -47.47
CA LYS A 47 -5.07 16.34 -46.16
C LYS A 47 -4.94 15.30 -45.04
N ALA A 48 -4.52 15.71 -43.85
CA ALA A 48 -4.51 14.81 -42.69
C ALA A 48 -5.90 14.23 -42.40
N SER A 49 -6.96 15.04 -42.54
CA SER A 49 -8.35 14.58 -42.38
C SER A 49 -8.81 13.51 -43.39
N GLU A 50 -8.06 13.27 -44.48
CA GLU A 50 -8.40 12.23 -45.47
C GLU A 50 -7.89 10.85 -45.07
N PHE A 51 -6.91 10.76 -44.17
CA PHE A 51 -6.33 9.48 -43.72
C PHE A 51 -6.28 9.31 -42.20
N ALA A 52 -6.56 10.37 -41.42
CA ALA A 52 -6.70 10.29 -39.97
C ALA A 52 -8.15 9.97 -39.60
N HIS A 53 -8.30 9.01 -38.68
CA HIS A 53 -9.57 8.58 -38.13
C HIS A 53 -9.69 9.06 -36.69
N TRP A 54 -10.88 9.53 -36.33
CA TRP A 54 -11.20 9.91 -34.95
C TRP A 54 -11.70 8.70 -34.18
N ASN A 55 -11.00 8.31 -33.11
CA ASN A 55 -11.49 7.26 -32.22
C ASN A 55 -12.28 7.88 -31.08
N ASN A 56 -13.59 7.60 -31.09
CA ASN A 56 -14.52 8.07 -30.07
C ASN A 56 -14.74 6.97 -29.03
N SER A 57 -13.69 6.65 -28.26
CA SER A 57 -13.85 5.78 -27.08
C SER A 57 -14.65 6.53 -26.02
N LEU A 58 -15.63 5.86 -25.43
CA LEU A 58 -16.59 6.44 -24.48
C LEU A 58 -15.98 6.81 -23.12
N PHE A 59 -14.72 6.42 -22.85
CA PHE A 59 -14.17 6.42 -21.50
C PHE A 59 -12.76 7.02 -21.41
N LEU A 60 -12.62 8.30 -21.73
CA LEU A 60 -11.43 9.15 -21.51
C LEU A 60 -10.43 9.12 -22.68
N ASN A 61 -10.04 10.33 -23.13
CA ASN A 61 -9.01 10.65 -24.13
C ASN A 61 -9.29 10.20 -25.57
N THR A 62 -9.91 11.12 -26.32
CA THR A 62 -10.14 10.99 -27.77
C THR A 62 -8.96 11.56 -28.56
N VAL A 63 -8.35 10.74 -29.40
CA VAL A 63 -7.31 11.16 -30.35
C VAL A 63 -7.69 10.81 -31.78
N SER A 64 -7.25 11.65 -32.72
CA SER A 64 -7.16 11.31 -34.13
C SER A 64 -5.87 10.56 -34.39
N TYR A 65 -5.91 9.49 -35.17
CA TYR A 65 -4.68 8.85 -35.65
C TYR A 65 -4.83 8.39 -37.09
N GLY A 66 -3.73 8.29 -37.83
CA GLY A 66 -3.77 7.83 -39.21
C GLY A 66 -2.41 7.53 -39.79
N LYS A 67 -2.41 6.79 -40.90
CA LYS A 67 -1.22 6.45 -41.68
C LYS A 67 -1.42 6.85 -43.13
N TYR A 68 -0.41 7.50 -43.71
CA TYR A 68 -0.34 7.73 -45.15
C TYR A 68 1.05 7.37 -45.68
N CYS A 69 1.11 6.49 -46.69
CA CYS A 69 2.34 6.14 -47.35
C CYS A 69 2.46 6.86 -48.68
N PHE A 70 3.55 7.61 -48.87
CA PHE A 70 3.80 8.33 -50.10
C PHE A 70 4.20 7.38 -51.23
N ASP A 71 4.03 7.85 -52.47
CA ASP A 71 4.46 7.10 -53.66
C ASP A 71 6.00 7.03 -53.70
N ASP A 72 6.54 5.92 -54.20
CA ASP A 72 7.97 5.65 -54.22
C ASP A 72 8.74 6.65 -55.11
N ALA A 73 8.07 7.36 -56.02
CA ALA A 73 8.64 8.42 -56.85
C ALA A 73 8.66 9.81 -56.17
N THR A 74 8.17 9.93 -54.93
CA THR A 74 8.16 11.20 -54.19
C THR A 74 9.57 11.62 -53.81
N GLN A 75 9.98 12.83 -54.21
CA GLN A 75 11.30 13.39 -53.89
C GLN A 75 11.29 14.32 -52.66
N SER A 76 10.16 14.98 -52.41
CA SER A 76 9.98 15.81 -51.22
C SER A 76 8.51 15.94 -50.86
N VAL A 77 8.23 16.11 -49.57
CA VAL A 77 6.90 16.48 -49.07
C VAL A 77 6.95 17.93 -48.59
N LEU A 78 6.05 18.77 -49.09
CA LEU A 78 5.78 20.09 -48.53
C LEU A 78 4.69 19.98 -47.48
N LEU A 79 4.96 20.47 -46.28
CA LEU A 79 4.03 20.48 -45.16
C LEU A 79 3.29 21.82 -45.13
N GLY A 80 2.02 21.82 -45.51
CA GLY A 80 1.15 23.00 -45.43
C GLY A 80 0.28 22.93 -44.17
N ARG A 81 0.32 23.96 -43.33
CA ARG A 81 -0.43 24.00 -42.06
C ARG A 81 -1.59 24.98 -42.06
N GLY A 82 -1.73 25.76 -43.12
CA GLY A 82 -2.63 26.92 -43.14
C GLY A 82 -2.32 27.87 -42.00
N ASP A 83 -3.36 28.28 -41.29
CA ASP A 83 -3.37 29.15 -40.11
C ASP A 83 -3.40 28.37 -38.77
N LEU A 84 -3.22 27.03 -38.80
CA LEU A 84 -3.47 26.16 -37.64
C LEU A 84 -2.66 26.55 -36.39
N TYR A 85 -1.39 26.90 -36.57
CA TYR A 85 -0.47 27.21 -35.47
C TYR A 85 0.01 28.67 -35.50
N THR A 86 -0.68 29.56 -36.20
CA THR A 86 -0.21 30.94 -36.41
C THR A 86 -0.26 31.78 -35.14
N ASP A 87 -1.25 31.52 -34.28
CA ASP A 87 -1.44 32.22 -33.00
C ASP A 87 -0.92 31.43 -31.80
N GLU A 88 -0.45 30.20 -32.03
CA GLU A 88 0.08 29.33 -30.99
C GLU A 88 1.57 29.65 -30.78
N ASN A 89 2.02 29.64 -29.52
CA ASN A 89 3.43 29.76 -29.18
C ASN A 89 3.96 28.42 -28.63
N PRO A 90 5.28 28.21 -28.53
CA PRO A 90 5.83 26.96 -28.02
C PRO A 90 5.41 26.60 -26.59
N THR A 91 4.91 27.57 -25.81
CA THR A 91 4.38 27.35 -24.46
C THR A 91 2.88 26.99 -24.43
N SER A 92 2.22 26.93 -25.59
CA SER A 92 0.83 26.49 -25.68
C SER A 92 0.77 24.96 -25.64
N VAL A 93 -0.16 24.41 -24.85
CA VAL A 93 -0.47 22.96 -24.87
C VAL A 93 -0.86 22.47 -26.27
N ARG A 94 -1.42 23.35 -27.12
CA ARG A 94 -1.78 23.04 -28.50
C ARG A 94 -0.58 22.98 -29.45
N TRP A 95 0.55 23.56 -29.09
CA TRP A 95 1.75 23.52 -29.92
C TRP A 95 2.20 22.08 -30.20
N ARG A 96 1.90 21.13 -29.29
CA ARG A 96 2.35 19.73 -29.35
C ARG A 96 1.19 18.74 -29.48
N ASP A 97 0.01 19.24 -29.81
CA ASP A 97 -1.20 18.45 -29.92
C ASP A 97 -1.17 17.42 -31.05
N THR A 98 -0.24 17.56 -31.99
CA THR A 98 -0.16 16.76 -33.20
C THR A 98 1.27 16.30 -33.41
N ILE A 99 1.45 14.98 -33.42
CA ILE A 99 2.73 14.32 -33.64
C ILE A 99 2.73 13.67 -35.02
N LEU A 100 3.81 13.92 -35.77
CA LEU A 100 4.07 13.35 -37.07
C LEU A 100 5.32 12.46 -36.99
N LEU A 101 5.12 11.15 -37.09
CA LEU A 101 6.19 10.17 -37.16
C LEU A 101 6.40 9.75 -38.62
N PHE A 102 7.56 10.05 -39.18
CA PHE A 102 7.94 9.63 -40.54
C PHE A 102 8.83 8.40 -40.43
N LEU A 103 8.40 7.29 -41.05
CA LEU A 103 9.13 6.02 -41.10
C LEU A 103 9.37 5.61 -42.54
N GLU A 104 10.46 4.88 -42.79
CA GLU A 104 10.69 4.27 -44.10
C GLU A 104 9.62 3.22 -44.39
N LYS A 105 9.19 3.12 -45.64
CA LYS A 105 8.15 2.18 -46.06
C LYS A 105 8.58 0.72 -45.85
N SER A 106 9.89 0.45 -45.84
CA SER A 106 10.50 -0.83 -45.48
C SER A 106 10.20 -1.22 -44.02
N GLN A 107 10.19 -0.25 -43.09
CA GLN A 107 9.89 -0.44 -41.67
C GLN A 107 8.39 -0.64 -41.38
N VAL A 108 7.54 -0.38 -42.37
CA VAL A 108 6.07 -0.41 -42.25
C VAL A 108 5.46 -1.65 -42.93
N LYS A 109 6.25 -2.46 -43.66
CA LYS A 109 5.78 -3.58 -44.49
C LYS A 109 5.96 -4.97 -43.86
N ASP A 110 5.08 -5.88 -44.27
CA ASP A 110 5.09 -7.36 -44.21
C ASP A 110 5.17 -8.06 -42.83
N HIS A 111 6.03 -7.64 -41.90
CA HIS A 111 6.24 -8.33 -40.61
C HIS A 111 5.91 -7.51 -39.37
N CYS A 112 5.77 -6.19 -39.53
CA CYS A 112 5.35 -5.30 -38.45
C CYS A 112 3.87 -4.95 -38.60
N LYS A 113 3.03 -5.27 -37.59
CA LYS A 113 1.61 -4.91 -37.55
C LYS A 113 1.45 -3.38 -37.62
N GLU A 114 1.35 -2.85 -38.84
CA GLU A 114 1.22 -1.41 -39.13
C GLU A 114 2.37 -0.52 -38.60
N GLY A 115 3.61 -1.04 -38.60
CA GLY A 115 4.76 -0.31 -38.06
C GLY A 115 4.84 -0.32 -36.53
N ASN A 116 4.00 -1.14 -35.87
CA ASN A 116 4.02 -1.35 -34.42
C ASN A 116 3.86 -0.05 -33.61
N ILE A 117 2.90 0.76 -34.02
CA ILE A 117 2.67 2.07 -33.43
C ILE A 117 1.52 1.98 -32.44
N HIS A 118 1.78 2.44 -31.23
CA HIS A 118 0.88 2.49 -30.11
C HIS A 118 0.57 3.95 -29.78
N TYR A 119 -0.67 4.20 -29.39
CA TYR A 119 -1.14 5.48 -28.91
C TYR A 119 -2.23 5.20 -27.87
N PRO A 120 -2.57 6.18 -27.01
CA PRO A 120 -3.57 6.00 -25.96
C PRO A 120 -4.87 5.38 -26.49
N ASN A 121 -5.42 4.39 -25.78
CA ASN A 121 -6.80 3.89 -25.96
C ASN A 121 -7.05 2.93 -27.15
N HIS A 122 -6.02 2.30 -27.74
CA HIS A 122 -6.25 1.33 -28.84
C HIS A 122 -6.80 -0.04 -28.34
N ASN A 123 -6.71 -0.40 -27.06
CA ASN A 123 -7.19 -1.72 -26.64
C ASN A 123 -7.60 -1.81 -25.16
N PRO A 124 -8.85 -2.18 -24.81
CA PRO A 124 -9.22 -2.55 -23.45
C PRO A 124 -8.49 -3.82 -22.97
N ASP A 125 -7.95 -4.63 -23.90
CA ASP A 125 -7.28 -5.91 -23.61
C ASP A 125 -5.73 -5.84 -23.55
N GLY A 126 -5.12 -4.65 -23.44
CA GLY A 126 -3.74 -4.60 -23.00
C GLY A 126 -2.95 -3.37 -23.41
N ASN A 127 -2.43 -2.69 -22.39
CA ASN A 127 -1.28 -1.78 -22.41
C ASN A 127 0.04 -2.50 -22.81
N VAL A 128 -0.05 -3.65 -23.46
CA VAL A 128 1.08 -4.54 -23.71
C VAL A 128 1.73 -4.19 -25.05
N VAL A 129 2.86 -3.51 -24.98
CA VAL A 129 3.68 -3.20 -26.14
C VAL A 129 4.59 -4.39 -26.45
N SER A 130 4.50 -4.86 -27.68
CA SER A 130 5.36 -5.93 -28.21
C SER A 130 6.34 -5.34 -29.21
N ALA A 131 7.57 -5.85 -29.30
CA ALA A 131 8.52 -5.46 -30.35
C ALA A 131 9.40 -6.65 -30.74
N SER A 132 10.12 -6.51 -31.87
CA SER A 132 11.20 -7.40 -32.29
C SER A 132 12.39 -6.59 -32.82
N ALA A 133 13.51 -7.25 -33.10
CA ALA A 133 14.72 -6.63 -33.64
C ALA A 133 14.49 -5.94 -34.99
N ASP A 134 13.56 -6.47 -35.79
CA ASP A 134 13.20 -5.91 -37.10
C ASP A 134 11.98 -4.96 -37.02
N CYS A 135 11.26 -4.97 -35.89
CA CYS A 135 10.01 -4.22 -35.70
C CYS A 135 10.03 -3.49 -34.35
N PRO A 136 10.70 -2.33 -34.25
CA PRO A 136 10.62 -1.50 -33.06
C PRO A 136 9.19 -1.07 -32.80
N ALA A 137 8.80 -0.93 -31.54
CA ALA A 137 7.53 -0.33 -31.18
C ALA A 137 7.69 1.18 -31.06
N PHE A 138 6.75 1.94 -31.58
CA PHE A 138 6.70 3.38 -31.35
C PHE A 138 5.46 3.71 -30.54
N ILE A 139 5.62 4.52 -29.50
CA ILE A 139 4.51 5.01 -28.70
C ILE A 139 4.41 6.51 -28.94
N LEU A 140 3.25 6.98 -29.39
CA LEU A 140 3.01 8.37 -29.77
C LEU A 140 1.88 8.95 -28.93
N ILE A 141 2.17 10.02 -28.19
CA ILE A 141 1.27 10.62 -27.22
C ILE A 141 1.22 12.13 -27.43
N PRO A 142 0.17 12.63 -28.11
CA PRO A 142 0.00 14.06 -28.25
C PRO A 142 -0.26 14.68 -26.87
N THR A 143 0.19 15.90 -26.65
CA THR A 143 -0.22 16.67 -25.47
C THR A 143 -1.74 16.86 -25.54
N LEU A 144 -2.45 16.36 -24.53
CA LEU A 144 -3.90 16.51 -24.46
C LEU A 144 -4.21 17.92 -23.97
N THR A 145 -5.24 18.54 -24.56
CA THR A 145 -5.56 19.94 -24.28
C THR A 145 -6.02 20.20 -22.84
N ASN A 146 -6.33 19.16 -22.07
CA ASN A 146 -6.81 19.24 -20.68
C ASN A 146 -6.00 18.39 -19.67
N GLU A 147 -5.00 17.62 -20.12
CA GLU A 147 -4.28 16.67 -19.26
C GLU A 147 -2.82 16.57 -19.73
N THR A 148 -1.87 16.48 -18.80
CA THR A 148 -0.49 16.14 -19.16
C THR A 148 -0.26 14.68 -18.89
N VAL A 149 0.35 14.01 -19.86
CA VAL A 149 0.42 12.56 -19.89
C VAL A 149 1.78 12.10 -19.36
N LEU A 150 1.76 11.40 -18.23
CA LEU A 150 2.85 10.61 -17.69
C LEU A 150 2.74 9.17 -18.20
N TRP A 151 3.87 8.49 -18.36
CA TRP A 151 3.86 7.07 -18.64
C TRP A 151 4.73 6.33 -17.65
N THR A 152 4.21 5.23 -17.17
CA THR A 152 4.93 4.24 -16.38
C THR A 152 5.16 3.04 -17.28
N LEU A 153 6.44 2.76 -17.60
CA LEU A 153 6.79 1.46 -18.14
C LEU A 153 6.90 0.48 -16.97
N SER A 154 6.05 -0.53 -16.98
CA SER A 154 6.15 -1.69 -16.10
C SER A 154 6.50 -2.92 -16.94
N ALA A 155 7.50 -3.67 -16.52
CA ALA A 155 7.72 -5.03 -16.99
C ALA A 155 7.71 -5.94 -15.77
N SER A 156 7.36 -7.21 -15.94
CA SER A 156 7.37 -8.18 -14.84
C SER A 156 8.72 -8.32 -14.11
N ASN A 157 9.80 -7.72 -14.64
CA ASN A 157 11.15 -7.70 -14.04
C ASN A 157 11.84 -6.32 -14.09
N VAL A 158 11.12 -5.23 -14.42
CA VAL A 158 11.69 -3.88 -14.47
C VAL A 158 10.89 -3.01 -13.50
N PRO A 159 11.55 -2.30 -12.55
CA PRO A 159 10.85 -1.37 -11.68
C PRO A 159 10.04 -0.39 -12.51
N ASN A 160 8.87 0.04 -12.00
CA ASN A 160 8.05 1.05 -12.64
C ASN A 160 8.88 2.30 -12.91
N TRP A 161 9.13 2.59 -14.19
CA TRP A 161 9.96 3.72 -14.60
C TRP A 161 9.08 4.79 -15.25
N PRO A 162 8.80 5.89 -14.54
CA PRO A 162 8.12 7.03 -15.13
C PRO A 162 9.05 7.77 -16.08
N PHE A 163 8.54 8.18 -17.24
CA PHE A 163 9.22 9.11 -18.15
C PHE A 163 8.20 10.06 -18.77
N LEU A 164 8.67 11.28 -19.03
CA LEU A 164 7.88 12.31 -19.69
C LEU A 164 8.35 12.40 -21.13
N ARG A 165 7.65 11.76 -22.06
CA ARG A 165 7.99 11.81 -23.50
C ARG A 165 6.72 11.81 -24.35
N ASN A 166 6.66 12.69 -25.34
CA ASN A 166 5.61 12.67 -26.35
C ASN A 166 5.75 11.51 -27.35
N ALA A 167 6.97 11.01 -27.56
CA ALA A 167 7.24 9.92 -28.49
C ALA A 167 8.40 9.05 -28.01
N ILE A 168 8.22 7.73 -28.11
CA ILE A 168 9.19 6.74 -27.64
C ILE A 168 9.35 5.66 -28.70
N MET A 169 10.59 5.20 -28.87
CA MET A 169 10.90 4.02 -29.66
C MET A 169 11.47 2.94 -28.74
N ILE A 170 10.80 1.80 -28.68
CA ILE A 170 11.26 0.62 -27.95
C ILE A 170 11.87 -0.34 -28.97
N THR A 171 13.15 -0.61 -28.81
CA THR A 171 13.88 -1.60 -29.60
C THR A 171 14.20 -2.82 -28.73
N THR A 172 14.38 -3.97 -29.35
CA THR A 172 14.82 -5.19 -28.68
C THR A 172 15.79 -5.94 -29.60
N ASN A 173 16.63 -6.80 -29.03
CA ASN A 173 17.45 -7.72 -29.81
C ASN A 173 16.74 -9.07 -30.07
N MET A 174 15.51 -9.24 -29.58
CA MET A 174 14.71 -10.44 -29.79
C MET A 174 14.23 -10.51 -31.23
N THR A 175 14.51 -11.61 -31.92
CA THR A 175 14.04 -11.84 -33.29
C THR A 175 12.53 -12.16 -33.34
N GLU A 176 11.99 -12.73 -32.26
CA GLU A 176 10.56 -13.04 -32.12
C GLU A 176 9.78 -11.86 -31.52
N TRP A 177 8.53 -11.72 -31.94
CA TRP A 177 7.58 -10.81 -31.32
C TRP A 177 7.19 -11.29 -29.92
N ARG A 178 7.53 -10.50 -28.91
CA ARG A 178 7.10 -10.78 -27.53
C ARG A 178 6.50 -9.55 -26.89
N PRO A 179 5.50 -9.72 -26.01
CA PRO A 179 5.09 -8.67 -25.10
C PRO A 179 6.30 -8.33 -24.22
N LEU A 180 6.81 -7.11 -24.37
CA LEU A 180 8.01 -6.66 -23.66
C LEU A 180 7.63 -5.89 -22.41
N LEU A 181 6.65 -4.98 -22.56
CA LEU A 181 6.37 -3.93 -21.60
C LEU A 181 4.87 -3.74 -21.49
N ASN A 182 4.39 -3.59 -20.27
CA ASN A 182 3.10 -3.02 -19.97
C ASN A 182 3.30 -1.51 -19.78
N VAL A 183 2.67 -0.73 -20.63
CA VAL A 183 2.88 0.71 -20.71
C VAL A 183 1.62 1.36 -20.18
N GLU A 184 1.70 1.85 -18.96
CA GLU A 184 0.57 2.49 -18.31
C GLU A 184 0.68 3.98 -18.53
N GLN A 185 -0.41 4.56 -19.00
CA GLN A 185 -0.55 6.00 -19.06
C GLN A 185 -1.14 6.45 -17.73
N ASP A 186 -0.44 7.34 -17.05
CA ASP A 186 -0.98 8.07 -15.92
C ASP A 186 -1.08 9.56 -16.30
N ASN A 187 -2.06 10.29 -15.80
CA ASN A 187 -2.15 11.71 -16.06
C ASN A 187 -1.72 12.44 -14.81
N GLY A 188 -0.61 13.19 -14.88
CA GLY A 188 -0.20 14.04 -13.77
C GLY A 188 -1.18 15.20 -13.59
N ASP A 189 -1.38 15.62 -12.34
CA ASP A 189 -2.20 16.80 -12.05
C ASP A 189 -1.60 18.04 -12.72
N GLN A 190 -2.38 18.70 -13.58
CA GLN A 190 -1.98 19.98 -14.15
C GLN A 190 -2.13 21.07 -13.08
N THR A 191 -1.02 21.46 -12.48
CA THR A 191 -0.95 22.60 -11.54
C THR A 191 -0.75 23.94 -12.23
N GLY A 192 -0.45 23.91 -13.54
CA GLY A 192 -0.27 25.08 -14.39
C GLY A 192 -0.13 24.71 -15.87
N PRO A 193 -0.04 25.70 -16.77
CA PRO A 193 0.24 25.46 -18.18
C PRO A 193 1.60 24.78 -18.31
N LEU A 194 1.62 23.55 -18.83
CA LEU A 194 2.84 22.75 -19.06
C LEU A 194 3.57 22.27 -17.80
N THR A 195 3.07 22.52 -16.60
CA THR A 195 3.65 21.98 -15.36
C THR A 195 2.99 20.65 -15.01
N CYS A 196 3.78 19.58 -14.98
CA CYS A 196 3.37 18.24 -14.57
C CYS A 196 3.66 18.07 -13.08
N ALA A 197 2.63 18.00 -12.24
CA ALA A 197 2.83 17.53 -10.88
C ALA A 197 2.83 16.00 -10.87
N MET A 198 3.92 15.42 -10.38
CA MET A 198 4.10 14.00 -10.15
C MET A 198 4.34 13.80 -8.66
N GLY A 199 3.75 12.75 -8.10
CA GLY A 199 3.95 12.36 -6.72
C GLY A 199 4.26 10.87 -6.65
N GLN A 200 5.21 10.50 -5.82
CA GLN A 200 5.41 9.11 -5.44
C GLN A 200 5.53 9.02 -3.93
N GLU A 201 4.64 8.23 -3.34
CA GLU A 201 4.78 7.79 -1.96
C GLU A 201 5.69 6.58 -1.96
N LEU A 202 6.81 6.67 -1.23
CA LEU A 202 7.76 5.58 -1.10
C LEU A 202 7.53 4.91 0.26
N THR A 203 7.02 3.68 0.21
CA THR A 203 6.71 2.84 1.39
C THR A 203 7.52 1.54 1.44
N SER A 204 8.22 1.18 0.36
CA SER A 204 9.31 0.20 0.38
C SER A 204 10.60 0.74 -0.25
N TYR A 205 11.73 0.07 0.02
CA TYR A 205 13.00 0.39 -0.62
C TYR A 205 12.85 0.28 -2.12
N THR A 206 13.09 1.39 -2.80
CA THR A 206 12.99 1.42 -4.25
C THR A 206 14.14 2.19 -4.86
N SER A 207 14.42 1.83 -6.09
CA SER A 207 15.27 2.63 -6.97
C SER A 207 14.48 2.89 -8.23
N GLY A 208 14.58 4.11 -8.72
CA GLY A 208 13.90 4.52 -9.93
C GLY A 208 14.71 5.53 -10.70
N GLN A 209 14.09 6.00 -11.76
CA GLN A 209 14.61 7.06 -12.59
C GLN A 209 13.45 7.86 -13.14
N PHE A 210 13.70 9.13 -13.41
CA PHE A 210 12.81 9.97 -14.20
C PHE A 210 13.65 10.92 -15.05
N ASP A 211 13.07 11.36 -16.17
CA ASP A 211 13.73 12.21 -17.14
C ASP A 211 12.79 13.29 -17.73
N SER A 212 13.38 14.37 -18.24
CA SER A 212 12.66 15.46 -18.92
C SER A 212 12.56 15.20 -20.43
N ASP A 213 11.43 15.46 -21.09
CA ASP A 213 11.39 15.42 -22.56
C ASP A 213 12.41 16.42 -23.12
N PRO A 214 13.46 16.00 -23.86
CA PRO A 214 14.46 16.92 -24.40
C PRO A 214 13.82 17.93 -25.33
N TYR A 215 12.82 17.49 -26.11
CA TYR A 215 12.05 18.34 -27.01
C TYR A 215 10.87 18.98 -26.30
N GLY A 216 10.75 18.75 -24.99
CA GLY A 216 9.75 19.22 -24.06
C GLY A 216 9.77 20.72 -23.78
N VAL A 217 8.60 21.34 -23.60
CA VAL A 217 8.48 22.61 -22.85
C VAL A 217 7.95 22.34 -21.44
N GLU A 218 7.65 21.07 -21.16
CA GLU A 218 7.04 20.65 -19.92
C GLU A 218 8.01 20.89 -18.77
N GLU A 219 7.45 21.50 -17.74
CA GLU A 219 8.07 21.60 -16.43
C GLU A 219 7.54 20.44 -15.61
N PHE A 220 8.34 19.98 -14.65
CA PHE A 220 7.84 18.98 -13.73
C PHE A 220 8.14 19.33 -12.29
N ARG A 221 7.26 18.86 -11.42
CA ARG A 221 7.40 18.88 -9.98
C ARG A 221 7.19 17.47 -9.48
N TYR A 222 8.27 16.80 -9.10
CA TYR A 222 8.25 15.43 -8.57
C TYR A 222 8.35 15.46 -7.06
N THR A 223 7.33 14.95 -6.36
CA THR A 223 7.27 14.91 -4.90
C THR A 223 7.52 13.51 -4.40
N PHE A 224 8.54 13.34 -3.56
CA PHE A 224 8.84 12.12 -2.82
C PHE A 224 8.37 12.32 -1.38
N ASN A 225 7.38 11.53 -0.94
CA ASN A 225 6.99 11.43 0.46
C ASN A 225 7.59 10.13 1.03
N LEU A 226 8.37 10.24 2.10
CA LEU A 226 9.15 9.13 2.65
C LEU A 226 8.58 8.73 4.02
N PHE A 227 8.24 7.45 4.17
CA PHE A 227 7.58 6.92 5.38
C PHE A 227 8.45 5.87 6.12
N PHE A 228 9.75 6.14 6.26
CA PHE A 228 10.70 5.23 6.93
C PHE A 228 11.49 5.93 8.04
N PRO A 229 12.06 5.18 8.99
CA PRO A 229 13.00 5.73 9.96
C PRO A 229 14.36 5.95 9.27
N ASP A 230 14.94 7.14 9.44
CA ASP A 230 16.25 7.52 8.90
C ASP A 230 16.47 7.24 7.39
N PRO A 231 15.55 7.66 6.51
CA PRO A 231 15.66 7.37 5.09
C PRO A 231 16.87 8.08 4.50
N GLU A 232 17.65 7.31 3.74
CA GLU A 232 18.77 7.83 2.97
C GLU A 232 18.40 7.80 1.48
N MET A 233 18.12 8.98 0.93
CA MET A 233 17.79 9.12 -0.48
C MET A 233 19.01 9.61 -1.25
N THR A 234 19.43 8.80 -2.21
CA THR A 234 20.53 9.09 -3.12
C THR A 234 20.00 9.52 -4.47
N PHE A 235 20.59 10.56 -5.06
CA PHE A 235 20.33 11.01 -6.42
C PHE A 235 21.60 11.02 -7.26
N ASP A 236 21.58 10.36 -8.41
CA ASP A 236 22.59 10.45 -9.45
C ASP A 236 22.04 11.28 -10.61
N ILE A 237 22.55 12.50 -10.75
CA ILE A 237 22.07 13.46 -11.74
C ILE A 237 23.05 13.49 -12.92
N ALA A 238 22.56 13.26 -14.13
CA ALA A 238 23.38 13.39 -15.34
C ALA A 238 23.75 14.87 -15.59
N PRO A 239 24.92 15.16 -16.19
CA PRO A 239 25.29 16.54 -16.52
C PRO A 239 24.29 17.21 -17.46
N TYR A 240 23.94 18.47 -17.17
CA TYR A 240 23.10 19.33 -18.02
C TYR A 240 23.63 20.77 -18.03
N ASP A 241 23.17 21.60 -18.96
CA ASP A 241 23.50 23.02 -19.00
C ASP A 241 22.63 23.83 -18.02
N ALA A 242 23.22 24.26 -16.90
CA ALA A 242 22.55 25.07 -15.87
C ALA A 242 22.16 26.49 -16.34
N GLY A 243 22.63 26.95 -17.51
CA GLY A 243 22.10 28.16 -18.15
C GLY A 243 20.75 27.91 -18.83
N CYS A 244 20.47 26.64 -19.17
CA CYS A 244 19.28 26.20 -19.87
C CYS A 244 18.21 25.59 -18.97
N VAL A 245 18.63 25.07 -17.82
CA VAL A 245 17.76 24.36 -16.88
C VAL A 245 17.92 24.96 -15.50
N ASN A 246 16.79 25.20 -14.84
CA ASN A 246 16.71 25.43 -13.42
C ASN A 246 16.17 24.17 -12.74
N LEU A 247 17.04 23.47 -12.01
CA LEU A 247 16.70 22.25 -11.27
C LEU A 247 16.76 22.56 -9.77
N THR A 248 15.63 22.45 -9.08
CA THR A 248 15.51 22.77 -7.66
C THR A 248 15.18 21.52 -6.86
N PHE A 249 15.85 21.33 -5.72
CA PHE A 249 15.53 20.31 -4.74
C PHE A 249 15.11 21.00 -3.45
N GLU A 250 13.86 20.84 -3.04
CA GLU A 250 13.38 21.22 -1.72
C GLU A 250 13.35 19.97 -0.85
N VAL A 251 14.21 19.93 0.17
CA VAL A 251 14.40 18.79 1.07
C VAL A 251 13.82 19.16 2.41
N ASN A 252 12.83 18.39 2.87
CA ASN A 252 12.27 18.48 4.21
C ASN A 252 12.89 17.36 5.05
N TYR A 253 13.48 17.71 6.19
CA TYR A 253 14.11 16.76 7.09
C TYR A 253 13.19 16.39 8.25
N LEU A 254 13.38 15.20 8.82
CA LEU A 254 12.60 14.68 9.94
C LEU A 254 12.70 15.55 11.22
N ASP A 255 13.73 16.39 11.34
CA ASP A 255 13.87 17.35 12.44
C ASP A 255 13.06 18.65 12.24
N GLY A 256 12.28 18.72 11.15
CA GLY A 256 11.46 19.86 10.76
C GLY A 256 12.24 20.97 10.06
N THR A 257 13.55 20.81 9.81
CA THR A 257 14.32 21.75 9.00
C THR A 257 14.07 21.52 7.52
N ASN A 258 14.26 22.58 6.73
CA ASN A 258 14.16 22.52 5.28
C ASN A 258 15.42 23.07 4.62
N GLU A 259 15.77 22.51 3.48
CA GLU A 259 16.88 22.96 2.65
C GLU A 259 16.45 23.05 1.19
N THR A 260 16.80 24.15 0.52
CA THR A 260 16.63 24.28 -0.93
C THR A 260 17.99 24.27 -1.61
N LYS A 261 18.19 23.35 -2.56
CA LYS A 261 19.38 23.28 -3.41
C LYS A 261 19.00 23.59 -4.85
N PHE A 262 19.88 24.32 -5.54
CA PHE A 262 19.69 24.71 -6.93
C PHE A 262 20.80 24.15 -7.81
N ASN A 263 20.42 23.74 -9.02
CA ASN A 263 21.27 23.31 -10.11
C ASN A 263 22.32 22.26 -9.69
N LEU A 264 21.86 21.22 -9.01
CA LEU A 264 22.68 20.07 -8.66
C LEU A 264 23.06 19.29 -9.93
N THR A 265 24.35 19.00 -10.13
CA THR A 265 24.88 18.30 -11.32
C THR A 265 25.61 17.00 -11.00
N ASP A 266 25.71 16.63 -9.72
CA ASP A 266 26.51 15.51 -9.26
C ASP A 266 25.68 14.59 -8.35
N HIS A 267 26.27 13.46 -7.99
CA HIS A 267 25.78 12.57 -6.95
C HIS A 267 25.49 13.31 -5.63
N ARG A 268 24.32 13.07 -5.04
CA ARG A 268 23.90 13.65 -3.76
C ARG A 268 23.22 12.59 -2.90
N VAL A 269 23.45 12.69 -1.60
CA VAL A 269 22.84 11.84 -0.58
C VAL A 269 22.19 12.76 0.43
N PHE A 270 20.90 12.53 0.69
CA PHE A 270 20.14 13.20 1.73
C PHE A 270 19.71 12.14 2.74
N ALA A 271 20.14 12.31 3.99
CA ALA A 271 19.77 11.43 5.10
C ALA A 271 18.73 12.11 6.00
N ASN A 272 17.94 11.32 6.72
CA ASN A 272 16.91 11.78 7.66
C ASN A 272 15.87 12.69 6.99
N VAL A 273 15.47 12.35 5.77
CA VAL A 273 14.55 13.14 4.95
C VAL A 273 13.09 12.72 5.14
N GLU A 274 12.21 13.66 5.46
CA GLU A 274 10.76 13.45 5.50
C GLU A 274 10.18 13.44 4.07
N GLY A 275 10.70 14.31 3.21
CA GLY A 275 10.25 14.39 1.83
C GLY A 275 11.16 15.25 0.97
N ILE A 276 11.11 15.02 -0.34
CA ILE A 276 11.93 15.74 -1.32
C ILE A 276 11.05 16.16 -2.49
N VAL A 277 11.07 17.44 -2.83
CA VAL A 277 10.43 17.97 -4.04
C VAL A 277 11.53 18.30 -5.03
N VAL A 278 11.46 17.72 -6.23
CA VAL A 278 12.35 18.01 -7.35
C VAL A 278 11.58 18.78 -8.41
N GLU A 279 11.97 20.03 -8.64
CA GLU A 279 11.37 20.90 -9.65
C GLU A 279 12.33 21.14 -10.80
N PHE A 280 11.81 21.00 -12.02
CA PHE A 280 12.54 21.23 -13.26
C PHE A 280 11.83 22.29 -14.09
N HIS A 281 12.60 23.31 -14.51
CA HIS A 281 12.13 24.39 -15.36
C HIS A 281 13.15 24.72 -16.46
N ARG A 282 12.72 24.81 -17.72
CA ARG A 282 13.57 25.26 -18.84
C ARG A 282 13.58 26.78 -18.92
N THR A 283 14.75 27.40 -18.90
CA THR A 283 14.87 28.87 -18.92
C THR A 283 14.43 29.50 -20.26
N ASP A 284 14.67 28.80 -21.37
CA ASP A 284 14.20 29.15 -22.72
C ASP A 284 13.81 27.87 -23.47
N PRO A 285 12.51 27.56 -23.62
CA PRO A 285 12.08 26.29 -24.19
C PRO A 285 12.51 26.06 -25.63
N ILE A 286 12.83 27.11 -26.40
CA ILE A 286 13.27 26.98 -27.80
C ILE A 286 14.78 26.76 -27.85
N LYS A 287 15.56 27.59 -27.15
CA LYS A 287 17.03 27.50 -27.18
C LYS A 287 17.53 26.25 -26.45
N CYS A 288 16.77 25.76 -25.47
CA CYS A 288 17.16 24.66 -24.61
C CYS A 288 16.44 23.34 -24.94
N ALA A 289 15.74 23.25 -26.08
CA ALA A 289 14.99 22.07 -26.56
C ALA A 289 15.83 20.82 -26.89
N SER A 290 17.09 20.77 -26.43
CA SER A 290 17.96 19.60 -26.57
C SER A 290 18.65 19.23 -25.25
N GLN A 291 18.38 19.97 -24.17
CA GLN A 291 18.98 19.69 -22.86
C GLN A 291 18.11 18.65 -22.14
N GLU A 292 18.63 17.46 -21.97
CA GLU A 292 17.95 16.40 -21.22
C GLU A 292 18.42 16.44 -19.77
N VAL A 293 17.49 16.37 -18.82
CA VAL A 293 17.79 16.05 -17.43
C VAL A 293 17.38 14.62 -17.18
N TYR A 294 18.33 13.85 -16.67
CA TYR A 294 18.15 12.45 -16.32
C TYR A 294 18.60 12.27 -14.87
N ILE A 295 17.69 11.77 -14.03
CA ILE A 295 17.91 11.62 -12.59
C ILE A 295 17.60 10.17 -12.22
N ARG A 296 18.59 9.47 -11.66
CA ARG A 296 18.34 8.22 -10.94
C ARG A 296 18.25 8.51 -9.47
N TYR A 297 17.38 7.77 -8.79
CA TYR A 297 17.30 7.81 -7.34
C TYR A 297 17.32 6.41 -6.75
N SER A 298 17.85 6.29 -5.54
CA SER A 298 17.70 5.10 -4.73
C SER A 298 17.41 5.48 -3.30
N LEU A 299 16.38 4.88 -2.73
CA LEU A 299 16.09 4.94 -1.32
C LEU A 299 16.72 3.73 -0.63
N ARG A 300 17.58 3.98 0.36
CA ARG A 300 18.21 2.95 1.16
C ARG A 300 17.98 3.23 2.64
N ASP A 301 18.00 2.16 3.43
CA ASP A 301 18.32 2.27 4.85
C ASP A 301 19.76 2.82 4.93
N SER A 302 19.99 3.83 5.77
CA SER A 302 21.36 4.08 6.20
C SER A 302 21.94 2.75 6.69
N PRO A 303 23.19 2.40 6.29
CA PRO A 303 23.73 1.05 6.45
C PRO A 303 23.46 0.55 7.87
N PRO A 304 22.83 -0.62 8.04
CA PRO A 304 22.41 -1.09 9.34
C PRO A 304 23.63 -1.07 10.24
N VAL A 305 23.52 -0.32 11.34
CA VAL A 305 24.48 -0.44 12.43
C VAL A 305 24.44 -1.90 12.80
N HIS A 306 25.48 -2.66 12.43
CA HIS A 306 25.53 -4.08 12.71
C HIS A 306 25.29 -4.27 14.21
N PRO A 307 24.22 -4.98 14.61
CA PRO A 307 23.90 -5.19 16.01
C PRO A 307 25.15 -5.68 16.72
N THR A 308 25.53 -5.01 17.80
CA THR A 308 26.70 -5.42 18.55
C THR A 308 26.41 -6.79 19.15
N GLU A 309 27.08 -7.85 18.66
CA GLU A 309 26.88 -9.21 19.18
C GLU A 309 26.98 -9.20 20.71
N ALA A 310 25.92 -9.64 21.39
CA ALA A 310 25.93 -9.74 22.83
C ALA A 310 27.08 -10.68 23.27
N PRO A 311 28.04 -10.20 24.10
CA PRO A 311 29.16 -11.02 24.51
C PRO A 311 28.67 -12.17 25.38
N LEU A 312 28.63 -13.38 24.81
CA LEU A 312 28.43 -14.62 25.55
C LEU A 312 29.70 -14.97 26.34
N SER A 313 29.88 -14.33 27.49
CA SER A 313 30.69 -14.93 28.55
C SER A 313 29.76 -15.70 29.49
N SER A 314 30.28 -16.74 30.17
CA SER A 314 29.56 -17.59 31.13
C SER A 314 29.07 -16.86 32.42
N LYS A 315 28.93 -15.53 32.36
CA LYS A 315 28.38 -14.67 33.40
C LYS A 315 27.06 -14.11 32.90
N CYS A 316 26.08 -14.01 33.80
CA CYS A 316 24.76 -13.46 33.51
C CYS A 316 24.91 -12.17 32.68
N ILE A 317 24.25 -12.13 31.52
CA ILE A 317 24.37 -11.03 30.56
C ILE A 317 24.01 -9.72 31.27
N SER A 318 24.76 -8.65 30.97
CA SER A 318 24.51 -7.33 31.53
C SER A 318 23.10 -6.85 31.20
N LEU A 319 22.47 -6.20 32.18
CA LEU A 319 21.09 -5.74 32.10
C LEU A 319 20.89 -4.71 30.98
N SER A 320 19.87 -4.91 30.15
CA SER A 320 19.30 -3.84 29.33
C SER A 320 18.51 -2.88 30.23
N PRO A 321 18.50 -1.57 29.95
CA PRO A 321 17.56 -0.66 30.59
C PRO A 321 16.12 -1.08 30.27
N GLY A 322 15.19 -0.88 31.20
CA GLY A 322 13.78 -1.18 31.01
C GLY A 322 13.03 -1.39 32.32
N ALA A 323 11.71 -1.53 32.25
CA ALA A 323 10.83 -1.75 33.39
C ALA A 323 11.03 -3.12 34.04
N VAL A 324 10.78 -3.17 35.35
CA VAL A 324 10.66 -4.41 36.13
C VAL A 324 9.18 -4.68 36.34
N ILE A 325 8.68 -5.80 35.81
CA ILE A 325 7.26 -6.15 35.88
C ILE A 325 7.05 -7.45 36.66
N SER A 326 5.85 -7.62 37.22
CA SER A 326 5.40 -8.88 37.82
C SER A 326 3.91 -9.10 37.50
N PRO A 327 3.57 -9.30 36.22
CA PRO A 327 2.20 -9.48 35.77
C PRO A 327 1.60 -10.81 36.26
N LYS A 328 0.28 -10.92 36.20
CA LYS A 328 -0.43 -12.20 36.39
C LYS A 328 -0.42 -12.96 35.06
N LEU A 329 -0.29 -14.28 35.11
CA LEU A 329 -0.37 -15.14 33.93
C LEU A 329 -1.85 -15.41 33.56
N PRO A 330 -2.19 -15.56 32.26
CA PRO A 330 -1.32 -15.37 31.10
C PRO A 330 -1.11 -13.88 30.78
N PHE A 331 0.02 -13.53 30.16
CA PHE A 331 0.25 -12.19 29.60
C PHE A 331 1.17 -12.28 28.38
N MET A 332 1.14 -11.25 27.54
CA MET A 332 2.06 -11.11 26.41
C MET A 332 2.97 -9.89 26.59
N LEU A 333 4.07 -9.87 25.84
CA LEU A 333 4.90 -8.69 25.59
C LEU A 333 5.20 -8.62 24.10
N PHE A 334 5.34 -7.41 23.58
CA PHE A 334 6.01 -7.21 22.30
C PHE A 334 7.52 -7.29 22.48
N GLY A 335 8.26 -7.76 21.46
CA GLY A 335 9.72 -7.77 21.51
C GLY A 335 10.33 -6.38 21.72
N SER A 336 9.61 -5.35 21.27
CA SER A 336 9.95 -3.93 21.41
C SER A 336 9.66 -3.34 22.79
N ASP A 337 8.81 -3.99 23.61
CA ASP A 337 8.42 -3.48 24.92
C ASP A 337 9.68 -3.26 25.78
N ASN A 338 9.79 -2.06 26.38
CA ASN A 338 10.95 -1.68 27.17
C ASN A 338 10.94 -2.33 28.57
N VAL A 339 10.96 -3.66 28.62
CA VAL A 339 10.99 -4.51 29.82
C VAL A 339 12.37 -5.13 29.96
N SER A 340 12.97 -4.98 31.14
CA SER A 340 14.27 -5.58 31.46
C SER A 340 14.13 -6.83 32.35
N HIS A 341 13.13 -6.85 33.25
CA HIS A 341 12.94 -7.94 34.20
C HIS A 341 11.47 -8.35 34.31
N ILE A 342 11.24 -9.65 34.36
CA ILE A 342 9.95 -10.26 34.64
C ILE A 342 10.08 -11.11 35.90
N ILE A 343 9.44 -10.70 36.99
CA ILE A 343 9.42 -11.44 38.25
C ILE A 343 8.31 -12.50 38.16
N LEU A 344 8.73 -13.76 38.10
CA LEU A 344 7.82 -14.91 38.02
C LEU A 344 7.23 -15.23 39.39
N ARG A 345 5.92 -15.48 39.44
CA ARG A 345 5.19 -15.85 40.67
C ARG A 345 4.90 -17.34 40.79
N GLU A 346 4.99 -18.05 39.67
CA GLU A 346 4.74 -19.49 39.56
C GLU A 346 5.56 -20.07 38.38
N PRO A 347 5.73 -21.40 38.28
CA PRO A 347 6.41 -22.02 37.14
C PRO A 347 5.77 -21.58 35.82
N THR A 348 6.58 -21.07 34.91
CA THR A 348 6.13 -20.35 33.70
C THR A 348 6.79 -20.94 32.47
N CYS A 349 6.09 -20.90 31.34
CA CYS A 349 6.65 -21.16 30.01
C CYS A 349 6.43 -19.93 29.13
N VAL A 350 7.27 -19.76 28.11
CA VAL A 350 7.17 -18.70 27.11
C VAL A 350 7.02 -19.34 25.73
N ALA A 351 5.97 -18.96 25.01
CA ALA A 351 5.85 -19.20 23.59
C ALA A 351 6.24 -17.92 22.85
N VAL A 352 6.89 -18.07 21.71
CA VAL A 352 7.35 -16.94 20.91
C VAL A 352 6.70 -17.00 19.54
N ASP A 353 6.34 -15.86 19.00
CA ASP A 353 5.84 -15.73 17.62
C ASP A 353 6.49 -14.50 16.98
N SER A 354 6.89 -14.61 15.72
CA SER A 354 7.61 -13.53 15.04
C SER A 354 7.47 -13.54 13.53
N SER A 355 7.45 -12.37 12.92
CA SER A 355 7.69 -12.21 11.49
C SER A 355 9.19 -12.09 11.16
N ASN A 356 9.50 -12.11 9.87
CA ASN A 356 10.86 -11.98 9.34
C ASN A 356 11.33 -10.52 9.19
N LEU A 357 10.56 -9.55 9.71
CA LEU A 357 10.86 -8.11 9.56
C LEU A 357 12.07 -7.65 10.38
N VAL A 358 12.40 -8.34 11.47
CA VAL A 358 13.48 -7.95 12.40
C VAL A 358 14.50 -9.06 12.59
N ASP A 359 15.78 -8.70 12.63
CA ASP A 359 16.83 -9.63 13.02
C ASP A 359 16.82 -9.82 14.54
N MET A 360 16.31 -10.97 14.95
CA MET A 360 16.22 -11.38 16.34
C MET A 360 17.46 -12.13 16.85
N SER A 361 18.52 -12.24 16.03
CA SER A 361 19.78 -12.88 16.45
C SER A 361 20.38 -12.31 17.75
N PRO A 362 20.26 -11.00 18.08
CA PRO A 362 20.74 -10.45 19.34
C PRO A 362 19.84 -10.76 20.55
N PHE A 363 18.59 -11.20 20.31
CA PHE A 363 17.59 -11.38 21.35
C PHE A 363 17.85 -12.64 22.20
N ALA A 364 17.79 -12.49 23.52
CA ALA A 364 17.95 -13.59 24.46
C ALA A 364 17.11 -13.42 25.74
N LEU A 365 16.73 -14.55 26.34
CA LEU A 365 16.10 -14.60 27.66
C LEU A 365 17.08 -15.24 28.65
N THR A 366 17.29 -14.60 29.80
CA THR A 366 18.12 -15.14 30.88
C THR A 366 17.28 -15.48 32.10
N ALA A 367 17.16 -16.76 32.43
CA ALA A 367 16.54 -17.24 33.65
C ALA A 367 17.49 -17.03 34.84
N LEU A 368 17.04 -16.33 35.88
CA LEU A 368 17.70 -16.21 37.18
C LEU A 368 17.03 -17.17 38.17
N PHE A 369 17.81 -18.06 38.75
CA PHE A 369 17.32 -19.05 39.71
C PHE A 369 17.43 -18.54 41.15
N SER A 370 16.65 -19.12 42.06
CA SER A 370 16.63 -18.73 43.48
C SER A 370 17.99 -18.86 44.20
N ASN A 371 18.90 -19.69 43.68
CA ASN A 371 20.26 -19.86 44.19
C ASN A 371 21.26 -18.81 43.65
N GLY A 372 20.80 -17.87 42.81
CA GLY A 372 21.62 -16.84 42.17
C GLY A 372 22.37 -17.27 40.91
N SER A 373 22.28 -18.55 40.50
CA SER A 373 22.79 -18.95 39.17
C SER A 373 21.86 -18.46 38.06
N CYS A 374 22.33 -18.51 36.82
CA CYS A 374 21.56 -18.09 35.66
C CYS A 374 21.78 -19.00 34.45
N SER A 375 20.82 -19.04 33.54
CA SER A 375 20.89 -19.74 32.26
C SER A 375 20.26 -18.86 31.19
N SER A 376 20.93 -18.70 30.05
CA SER A 376 20.45 -17.90 28.93
C SER A 376 20.06 -18.80 27.77
N ILE A 377 18.97 -18.46 27.10
CA ILE A 377 18.53 -19.07 25.84
C ILE A 377 18.43 -17.99 24.77
N ARG A 378 19.00 -18.27 23.60
CA ARG A 378 19.01 -17.35 22.45
C ARG A 378 17.74 -17.50 21.63
N TRP A 379 17.41 -16.47 20.86
CA TRP A 379 16.27 -16.51 19.95
C TRP A 379 16.24 -17.73 19.03
N ASN A 380 17.38 -18.09 18.41
CA ASN A 380 17.46 -19.25 17.51
C ASN A 380 17.12 -20.58 18.18
N ASP A 381 17.26 -20.67 19.50
CA ASP A 381 16.87 -21.86 20.27
C ASP A 381 15.42 -21.75 20.74
N LEU A 382 14.96 -20.54 21.10
CA LEU A 382 13.57 -20.24 21.46
C LEU A 382 12.59 -20.47 20.30
N SER A 383 12.90 -19.93 19.12
CA SER A 383 12.02 -19.99 17.94
C SER A 383 11.82 -21.42 17.44
N LYS A 384 12.82 -22.28 17.61
CA LYS A 384 12.75 -23.72 17.29
C LYS A 384 11.98 -24.54 18.32
N ALA A 385 11.92 -24.07 19.57
CA ALA A 385 11.32 -24.83 20.66
C ALA A 385 9.78 -24.75 20.66
N GLU A 386 9.19 -23.80 19.90
CA GLU A 386 7.77 -23.38 19.90
C GLU A 386 7.27 -22.87 21.27
N LEU A 387 7.58 -23.60 22.34
CA LEU A 387 7.31 -23.34 23.74
C LEU A 387 8.56 -23.68 24.59
N PHE A 388 9.04 -22.70 25.36
CA PHE A 388 10.16 -22.88 26.29
C PHE A 388 9.70 -22.78 27.75
N CYS A 389 9.85 -23.84 28.52
CA CYS A 389 9.49 -23.84 29.95
C CYS A 389 10.70 -23.56 30.84
N PHE A 390 10.57 -22.55 31.71
CA PHE A 390 11.59 -22.24 32.71
C PHE A 390 11.60 -23.31 33.83
N ASP A 391 12.73 -23.44 34.51
CA ASP A 391 12.83 -24.29 35.70
C ASP A 391 11.91 -23.75 36.80
N ALA A 392 11.35 -24.64 37.63
CA ALA A 392 10.46 -24.24 38.71
C ALA A 392 11.15 -23.35 39.77
N THR A 393 12.50 -23.35 39.81
CA THR A 393 13.31 -22.49 40.68
C THR A 393 13.66 -21.13 40.06
N THR A 394 13.25 -20.87 38.81
CA THR A 394 13.43 -19.56 38.17
C THR A 394 12.51 -18.53 38.84
N THR A 395 13.11 -17.48 39.39
CA THR A 395 12.39 -16.38 40.07
C THR A 395 12.25 -15.15 39.21
N THR A 396 13.16 -14.96 38.25
CA THR A 396 13.17 -13.79 37.37
C THR A 396 13.67 -14.17 35.98
N VAL A 397 13.05 -13.61 34.94
CA VAL A 397 13.53 -13.68 33.57
C VAL A 397 14.01 -12.29 33.16
N LEU A 398 15.25 -12.21 32.69
CA LEU A 398 15.81 -10.99 32.12
C LEU A 398 15.63 -11.02 30.61
N LEU A 399 15.17 -9.91 30.04
CA LEU A 399 15.02 -9.74 28.60
C LEU A 399 16.22 -8.96 28.07
N HIS A 400 16.91 -9.53 27.10
CA HIS A 400 18.01 -8.90 26.40
C HIS A 400 17.57 -8.69 24.95
N ARG A 401 17.12 -7.47 24.63
CA ARG A 401 16.63 -7.11 23.29
C ARG A 401 17.71 -6.58 22.34
N GLY A 402 18.93 -6.37 22.84
CA GLY A 402 19.99 -5.68 22.09
C GLY A 402 19.56 -4.26 21.70
N ASP A 403 19.98 -3.84 20.52
CA ASP A 403 19.55 -2.64 19.79
C ASP A 403 18.50 -2.95 18.71
N THR A 404 18.00 -4.18 18.64
CA THR A 404 17.09 -4.68 17.59
C THR A 404 15.89 -3.76 17.35
N PHE A 405 15.33 -3.17 18.40
CA PHE A 405 14.13 -2.32 18.33
C PHE A 405 14.40 -0.83 18.55
N ASP A 406 15.64 -0.39 18.71
CA ASP A 406 15.94 1.00 19.11
C ASP A 406 15.65 2.03 18.00
N ARG A 407 15.63 1.59 16.74
CA ARG A 407 15.30 2.42 15.55
C ARG A 407 13.82 2.40 15.17
N PHE A 408 13.04 1.52 15.80
CA PHE A 408 11.61 1.40 15.52
C PHE A 408 10.83 2.12 16.61
N ASN A 409 9.61 2.54 16.29
CA ASN A 409 8.66 3.08 17.25
C ASN A 409 7.27 2.51 16.93
N GLU A 410 6.24 2.91 17.67
CA GLU A 410 4.90 2.37 17.54
C GLU A 410 4.31 2.44 16.12
N VAL A 411 4.77 3.34 15.24
CA VAL A 411 4.28 3.45 13.86
C VAL A 411 4.87 2.42 12.91
N HIS A 412 5.92 1.70 13.31
CA HIS A 412 6.66 0.76 12.47
C HIS A 412 6.11 -0.65 12.62
N ASN A 413 6.03 -1.41 11.51
CA ASN A 413 5.57 -2.79 11.52
C ASN A 413 6.47 -3.70 12.39
N GLU A 414 7.76 -3.42 12.34
CA GLU A 414 8.81 -4.06 13.11
C GLU A 414 8.57 -3.97 14.61
N TRP A 415 7.92 -2.89 15.08
CA TRP A 415 7.69 -2.69 16.51
C TRP A 415 6.82 -3.78 17.14
N ARG A 416 5.91 -4.41 16.38
CA ARG A 416 5.05 -5.51 16.87
C ARG A 416 5.21 -6.81 16.09
N SER A 417 6.31 -6.90 15.37
CA SER A 417 6.70 -8.09 14.63
C SER A 417 7.01 -9.31 15.50
N VAL A 418 7.11 -9.14 16.83
CA VAL A 418 7.48 -10.20 17.78
C VAL A 418 6.57 -10.18 19.00
N ILE A 419 6.02 -11.34 19.33
CA ILE A 419 5.18 -11.58 20.51
C ILE A 419 5.85 -12.62 21.40
N LEU A 420 5.95 -12.30 22.69
CA LEU A 420 6.39 -13.18 23.76
C LEU A 420 5.19 -13.49 24.66
N MET A 421 4.65 -14.71 24.58
CA MET A 421 3.48 -15.16 25.30
C MET A 421 3.88 -15.97 26.54
N PHE A 422 3.63 -15.45 27.74
CA PHE A 422 3.98 -16.10 28.99
C PHE A 422 2.77 -16.79 29.62
N LEU A 423 2.90 -18.11 29.85
CA LEU A 423 1.84 -18.99 30.32
C LEU A 423 2.26 -19.74 31.59
N ALA A 424 1.31 -20.04 32.47
CA ALA A 424 1.59 -20.85 33.64
C ALA A 424 1.83 -22.31 33.23
N LYS A 425 2.87 -22.95 33.75
CA LYS A 425 3.18 -24.35 33.39
C LYS A 425 2.02 -25.32 33.68
N ARG A 426 1.20 -25.02 34.70
CA ARG A 426 0.00 -25.80 35.05
C ARG A 426 -1.12 -25.74 34.01
N THR A 427 -1.16 -24.71 33.16
CA THR A 427 -2.16 -24.62 32.08
C THR A 427 -1.74 -25.38 30.83
N LEU A 428 -0.54 -25.98 30.83
CA LEU A 428 0.06 -26.73 29.73
C LEU A 428 0.11 -28.22 30.07
N ASN A 429 -0.99 -28.77 30.62
CA ASN A 429 -1.09 -30.17 31.06
C ASN A 429 -0.75 -31.16 29.92
N GLU A 430 -0.36 -32.41 30.22
CA GLU A 430 -0.06 -33.43 29.19
C GLU A 430 -1.25 -33.72 28.26
N GLU A 431 -2.48 -33.44 28.72
CA GLU A 431 -3.72 -33.53 27.93
C GLU A 431 -3.86 -32.39 26.91
N CYS A 432 -3.16 -31.27 27.15
CA CYS A 432 -2.98 -30.15 26.23
C CYS A 432 -1.71 -30.39 25.41
N GLN A 433 -1.73 -31.33 24.47
CA GLN A 433 -0.56 -31.60 23.63
C GLN A 433 -0.07 -30.27 23.01
N ASP A 434 1.17 -29.90 23.37
CA ASP A 434 1.92 -28.69 22.98
C ASP A 434 1.44 -27.33 23.53
N GLY A 435 0.41 -27.31 24.37
CA GLY A 435 -0.31 -26.08 24.71
C GLY A 435 -1.03 -25.59 23.47
N ASN A 436 -2.32 -25.29 23.55
CA ASN A 436 -3.10 -24.89 22.37
C ASN A 436 -2.72 -23.48 21.88
N ILE A 437 -1.43 -23.22 21.64
CA ILE A 437 -0.87 -21.99 21.10
C ILE A 437 -0.86 -22.13 19.59
N LEU A 438 -1.58 -21.25 18.93
CA LEU A 438 -1.76 -21.25 17.49
C LEU A 438 -1.13 -19.97 16.96
N ARG A 439 -0.16 -20.16 16.07
CA ARG A 439 0.38 -19.08 15.27
C ARG A 439 -0.44 -19.08 14.00
N VAL A 440 -1.31 -18.09 13.83
CA VAL A 440 -2.19 -18.07 12.66
C VAL A 440 -1.32 -17.97 11.42
N SER A 441 -1.30 -19.03 10.64
CA SER A 441 -0.65 -19.07 9.33
C SER A 441 -1.68 -18.85 8.23
N ASP A 442 -1.24 -18.73 6.99
CA ASP A 442 -2.16 -18.53 5.84
C ASP A 442 -3.12 -19.72 5.62
N ASP A 443 -2.89 -20.86 6.28
CA ASP A 443 -3.74 -22.04 6.22
C ASP A 443 -4.81 -22.05 7.33
N LYS A 444 -5.99 -22.61 7.03
CA LYS A 444 -7.10 -22.74 7.99
C LYS A 444 -6.67 -23.61 9.18
N ASP A 445 -6.42 -22.97 10.31
CA ASP A 445 -6.08 -23.68 11.54
C ASP A 445 -7.35 -24.22 12.22
N GLN A 446 -7.33 -25.51 12.53
CA GLN A 446 -8.30 -26.15 13.42
C GLN A 446 -7.70 -26.20 14.82
N PHE A 447 -8.49 -25.84 15.82
CA PHE A 447 -8.00 -25.89 17.19
C PHE A 447 -9.05 -26.36 18.18
N ASN A 448 -8.56 -27.04 19.21
CA ASN A 448 -9.36 -27.72 20.21
C ASN A 448 -9.33 -26.92 21.51
N VAL A 449 -10.49 -26.47 22.00
CA VAL A 449 -10.59 -25.72 23.26
C VAL A 449 -11.33 -26.55 24.30
N SER A 450 -10.82 -26.60 25.53
CA SER A 450 -11.54 -27.15 26.70
C SER A 450 -11.42 -26.22 27.91
N ALA A 451 -12.21 -26.44 28.95
CA ALA A 451 -12.14 -25.68 30.20
C ALA A 451 -10.77 -25.84 30.90
N ALA A 452 -10.15 -27.01 30.74
CA ALA A 452 -8.81 -27.29 31.26
C ALA A 452 -7.69 -26.80 30.31
N CYS A 453 -8.03 -26.53 29.05
CA CYS A 453 -7.10 -26.32 27.97
C CYS A 453 -7.50 -25.12 27.08
N PRO A 454 -7.30 -23.88 27.55
CA PRO A 454 -7.56 -22.71 26.74
C PRO A 454 -6.63 -22.66 25.52
N ALA A 455 -7.14 -22.19 24.39
CA ALA A 455 -6.32 -21.90 23.21
C ALA A 455 -5.82 -20.46 23.24
N PHE A 456 -4.59 -20.24 22.80
CA PHE A 456 -3.96 -18.94 22.68
C PHE A 456 -3.61 -18.73 21.22
N VAL A 457 -4.16 -17.69 20.61
CA VAL A 457 -3.90 -17.39 19.22
C VAL A 457 -3.02 -16.15 19.16
N THR A 458 -1.91 -16.22 18.45
CA THR A 458 -0.98 -15.10 18.25
C THR A 458 -0.89 -14.72 16.77
N MET A 459 -0.74 -13.43 16.53
CA MET A 459 -0.55 -12.85 15.19
C MET A 459 0.37 -11.63 15.31
N PRO A 460 1.70 -11.80 15.11
CA PRO A 460 2.60 -10.66 15.00
C PRO A 460 2.28 -9.86 13.74
N ASN A 461 2.69 -8.59 13.70
CA ASN A 461 2.61 -7.82 12.46
C ASN A 461 3.51 -8.51 11.40
N ALA A 462 2.98 -8.69 10.19
CA ALA A 462 3.65 -9.38 9.07
C ALA A 462 3.88 -10.89 9.22
N ALA A 463 3.00 -11.59 9.93
CA ALA A 463 3.07 -13.04 10.05
C ALA A 463 2.86 -13.81 8.72
N ALA A 464 2.27 -13.20 7.69
CA ALA A 464 1.90 -13.88 6.44
C ALA A 464 3.03 -13.88 5.39
N ASN A 465 3.25 -15.01 4.72
CA ASN A 465 4.22 -15.17 3.62
C ASN A 465 3.74 -14.52 2.30
N THR A 466 2.73 -13.67 2.37
CA THR A 466 2.14 -13.05 1.19
C THR A 466 2.94 -11.79 0.87
N ASN A 467 3.28 -11.60 -0.40
CA ASN A 467 3.96 -10.41 -0.93
C ASN A 467 3.09 -9.12 -0.81
N THR A 468 2.24 -9.02 0.21
CA THR A 468 1.33 -7.90 0.41
C THR A 468 1.86 -7.05 1.55
N ASP A 469 2.09 -5.77 1.25
CA ASP A 469 2.63 -4.76 2.18
C ASP A 469 1.64 -4.38 3.31
N TYR A 470 0.56 -5.15 3.52
CA TYR A 470 -0.52 -4.86 4.45
C TYR A 470 -0.32 -5.61 5.77
N LEU A 471 -0.02 -4.88 6.86
CA LEU A 471 0.61 -5.46 8.06
C LEU A 471 -0.14 -5.18 9.37
N CYS A 472 -1.46 -5.30 9.33
CA CYS A 472 -2.29 -5.25 10.53
C CYS A 472 -2.57 -6.65 11.11
N PRO A 473 -2.57 -6.83 12.44
CA PRO A 473 -2.88 -8.11 13.08
C PRO A 473 -4.42 -8.33 13.07
N VAL A 474 -4.95 -8.66 11.89
CA VAL A 474 -6.37 -8.93 11.67
C VAL A 474 -6.62 -10.44 11.77
N MET A 475 -7.24 -10.86 12.87
CA MET A 475 -7.80 -12.20 12.98
C MET A 475 -9.27 -12.17 12.57
N LEU A 476 -9.72 -13.11 11.75
CA LEU A 476 -11.15 -13.23 11.44
C LEU A 476 -11.60 -14.68 11.25
N PHE A 477 -12.91 -14.93 11.35
CA PHE A 477 -13.50 -16.21 10.96
C PHE A 477 -13.80 -16.21 9.44
N ASP A 478 -13.06 -17.01 8.67
CA ASP A 478 -13.07 -17.06 7.19
C ASP A 478 -13.87 -18.22 6.57
N SER A 479 -14.40 -19.16 7.37
CA SER A 479 -15.11 -20.33 6.82
C SER A 479 -16.62 -20.13 6.69
N ILE A 480 -17.16 -20.46 5.51
CA ILE A 480 -18.60 -20.74 5.30
C ILE A 480 -19.04 -21.96 6.12
N GLU A 481 -18.11 -22.85 6.45
CA GLU A 481 -18.27 -23.95 7.40
C GLU A 481 -17.95 -23.45 8.81
N VAL A 482 -18.74 -22.52 9.32
CA VAL A 482 -18.61 -22.07 10.71
C VAL A 482 -18.80 -23.29 11.63
N PRO A 483 -17.91 -23.50 12.62
CA PRO A 483 -18.07 -24.58 13.59
C PRO A 483 -19.37 -24.40 14.34
N TRP A 484 -20.28 -25.38 14.24
CA TRP A 484 -21.53 -25.33 14.98
C TRP A 484 -21.26 -25.60 16.46
N ILE A 485 -21.28 -24.55 17.27
CA ILE A 485 -21.14 -24.64 18.72
C ILE A 485 -22.38 -25.35 19.28
N PRO A 486 -22.21 -26.50 19.96
CA PRO A 486 -23.35 -27.26 20.48
C PRO A 486 -24.13 -26.52 21.57
N ARG A 487 -25.39 -26.90 21.78
CA ARG A 487 -26.19 -26.38 22.91
C ARG A 487 -25.48 -26.67 24.24
N ASN A 488 -25.54 -25.68 25.14
CA ASN A 488 -24.86 -25.67 26.44
C ASN A 488 -23.33 -25.53 26.39
N VAL A 489 -22.74 -25.39 25.21
CA VAL A 489 -21.34 -25.02 25.04
C VAL A 489 -21.26 -23.51 24.92
N LYS A 490 -20.31 -22.93 25.66
CA LYS A 490 -20.00 -21.51 25.67
C LYS A 490 -18.52 -21.38 25.35
N VAL A 491 -18.16 -20.70 24.26
CA VAL A 491 -16.75 -20.36 23.98
C VAL A 491 -16.56 -18.87 24.25
N ASP A 492 -15.72 -18.55 25.22
CA ASP A 492 -15.38 -17.19 25.58
C ASP A 492 -14.04 -16.80 24.97
N MET A 493 -14.01 -15.65 24.30
CA MET A 493 -12.80 -15.04 23.74
C MET A 493 -12.36 -13.88 24.61
N PHE A 494 -11.06 -13.81 24.90
CA PHE A 494 -10.42 -12.79 25.71
C PHE A 494 -9.20 -12.22 24.98
N THR A 495 -8.89 -10.94 25.20
CA THR A 495 -7.59 -10.34 24.87
C THR A 495 -6.54 -10.85 25.87
N VAL A 496 -5.37 -11.28 25.41
CA VAL A 496 -4.29 -11.57 26.35
C VAL A 496 -3.71 -10.25 26.88
N PRO A 497 -3.59 -10.05 28.21
CA PRO A 497 -3.12 -8.79 28.73
C PRO A 497 -1.65 -8.53 28.39
N ASN A 498 -1.27 -7.28 28.11
CA ASN A 498 0.14 -6.90 27.99
C ASN A 498 0.77 -6.80 29.40
N GLY A 499 2.01 -7.27 29.56
CA GLY A 499 2.69 -7.29 30.86
C GLY A 499 2.99 -5.90 31.46
N LEU A 500 3.08 -4.86 30.64
CA LEU A 500 3.25 -3.45 31.04
C LEU A 500 1.91 -2.77 31.33
N VAL A 501 0.89 -3.06 30.52
CA VAL A 501 -0.42 -2.38 30.57
C VAL A 501 -1.50 -3.39 30.91
N HIS A 502 -1.99 -3.33 32.15
CA HIS A 502 -3.06 -4.21 32.61
C HIS A 502 -4.43 -3.74 32.09
N LEU A 503 -5.17 -4.65 31.46
CA LEU A 503 -6.60 -4.48 31.21
C LEU A 503 -7.40 -4.99 32.40
N GLU A 504 -8.37 -4.19 32.85
CA GLU A 504 -9.24 -4.56 33.98
C GLU A 504 -10.21 -5.68 33.61
N ASP A 505 -10.70 -5.67 32.38
CA ASP A 505 -11.49 -6.71 31.75
C ASP A 505 -10.79 -7.12 30.44
N SER A 506 -10.71 -8.41 30.17
CA SER A 506 -10.07 -8.92 28.96
C SER A 506 -11.08 -9.53 28.02
N TYR A 507 -12.34 -9.64 28.43
CA TYR A 507 -13.40 -10.25 27.65
C TYR A 507 -13.57 -9.53 26.32
N ILE A 508 -13.77 -10.30 25.25
CA ILE A 508 -14.07 -9.79 23.90
C ILE A 508 -15.48 -10.19 23.51
N MET A 509 -15.81 -11.48 23.62
CA MET A 509 -17.16 -11.96 23.31
C MET A 509 -17.36 -13.42 23.73
N THR A 510 -18.61 -13.86 23.63
CA THR A 510 -19.00 -15.25 23.82
C THR A 510 -19.69 -15.77 22.56
N TYR A 511 -19.28 -16.95 22.12
CA TYR A 511 -20.01 -17.74 21.16
C TYR A 511 -20.78 -18.88 21.84
N THR A 512 -22.01 -19.10 21.38
CA THR A 512 -22.92 -20.14 21.88
C THR A 512 -23.70 -20.76 20.72
N ALA A 513 -24.56 -21.74 21.01
CA ALA A 513 -25.49 -22.27 20.04
C ALA A 513 -26.37 -21.19 19.36
N ASP A 514 -26.72 -20.12 20.10
CA ASP A 514 -27.58 -19.03 19.65
C ASP A 514 -26.80 -17.88 19.00
N ARG A 515 -25.48 -17.80 19.23
CA ARG A 515 -24.57 -16.85 18.61
C ARG A 515 -23.32 -17.57 18.14
N GLN A 516 -23.40 -18.14 16.95
CA GLN A 516 -22.28 -18.79 16.29
C GLN A 516 -21.28 -17.73 15.80
N PRO A 517 -19.98 -18.05 15.68
CA PRO A 517 -19.04 -17.17 14.98
C PRO A 517 -19.58 -16.83 13.60
N GLN A 518 -19.56 -15.57 13.19
CA GLN A 518 -19.98 -15.18 11.85
C GLN A 518 -18.76 -14.95 10.96
N ILE A 519 -18.97 -15.14 9.66
CA ILE A 519 -18.00 -14.68 8.67
C ILE A 519 -17.83 -13.17 8.87
N PHE A 520 -16.58 -12.71 8.90
CA PHE A 520 -16.20 -11.32 9.18
C PHE A 520 -16.41 -10.85 10.62
N ASP A 521 -16.45 -11.76 11.59
CA ASP A 521 -16.06 -11.41 12.95
C ASP A 521 -14.56 -11.05 12.95
N VAL A 522 -14.26 -9.75 12.97
CA VAL A 522 -12.91 -9.18 12.83
C VAL A 522 -12.35 -8.71 14.18
N PHE A 523 -11.16 -9.20 14.49
CA PHE A 523 -10.40 -8.85 15.68
C PHE A 523 -9.06 -8.26 15.28
N LEU A 524 -8.87 -6.97 15.54
CA LEU A 524 -7.55 -6.36 15.50
C LEU A 524 -6.90 -6.70 16.83
N ARG A 525 -6.16 -7.80 16.92
CA ARG A 525 -5.46 -8.22 18.15
C ARG A 525 -4.21 -8.95 17.76
N ASN A 526 -3.10 -8.62 18.42
CA ASN A 526 -1.91 -9.45 18.32
C ASN A 526 -2.04 -10.79 19.07
N ALA A 527 -2.86 -10.86 20.13
CA ALA A 527 -3.11 -12.11 20.84
C ALA A 527 -4.49 -12.21 21.50
N VAL A 528 -5.13 -13.38 21.34
CA VAL A 528 -6.40 -13.72 22.01
C VAL A 528 -6.30 -15.06 22.72
N MET A 529 -7.12 -15.25 23.76
CA MET A 529 -7.31 -16.50 24.48
C MET A 529 -8.76 -16.96 24.32
N LEU A 530 -8.95 -18.21 23.94
CA LEU A 530 -10.24 -18.88 23.82
C LEU A 530 -10.36 -19.92 24.92
N THR A 531 -11.49 -19.91 25.63
CA THR A 531 -11.80 -20.91 26.66
C THR A 531 -13.24 -21.38 26.51
N THR A 532 -13.58 -22.52 27.11
CA THR A 532 -14.94 -23.05 27.06
C THR A 532 -15.37 -23.57 28.43
N ASN A 533 -16.68 -23.72 28.63
CA ASN A 533 -17.24 -24.32 29.83
C ASN A 533 -17.20 -25.86 29.85
N VAL A 534 -16.78 -26.51 28.77
CA VAL A 534 -16.75 -27.97 28.63
C VAL A 534 -15.43 -28.55 29.15
N THR A 535 -15.48 -29.44 30.15
CA THR A 535 -14.27 -30.03 30.77
C THR A 535 -13.70 -31.22 30.01
N ASP A 536 -14.56 -32.08 29.45
CA ASP A 536 -14.16 -33.44 29.04
C ASP A 536 -14.09 -33.63 27.51
N THR A 537 -14.69 -32.72 26.74
CA THR A 537 -14.72 -32.76 25.27
C THR A 537 -14.17 -31.46 24.71
N ALA A 538 -13.11 -31.56 23.91
CA ALA A 538 -12.60 -30.43 23.17
C ALA A 538 -13.66 -29.94 22.18
N VAL A 539 -13.89 -28.63 22.16
CA VAL A 539 -14.64 -27.95 21.11
C VAL A 539 -13.64 -27.63 20.01
N THR A 540 -13.80 -28.26 18.85
CA THR A 540 -13.02 -27.89 17.67
C THR A 540 -13.61 -26.63 17.07
N LEU A 541 -12.82 -25.57 17.02
CA LEU A 541 -13.10 -24.37 16.25
C LEU A 541 -12.23 -24.38 15.00
N GLU A 542 -12.81 -23.97 13.90
CA GLU A 542 -12.19 -23.87 12.59
C GLU A 542 -12.40 -22.47 12.05
N GLY A 543 -11.48 -22.03 11.19
CA GLY A 543 -11.69 -20.87 10.35
C GLY A 543 -11.18 -19.56 10.92
N LEU A 544 -10.50 -19.55 12.07
CA LEU A 544 -9.76 -18.35 12.47
C LEU A 544 -8.53 -18.22 11.56
N ALA A 545 -8.58 -17.28 10.63
CA ALA A 545 -7.55 -17.04 9.64
C ALA A 545 -7.02 -15.61 9.75
N THR A 546 -5.82 -15.40 9.22
CA THR A 546 -5.35 -14.06 8.87
C THR A 546 -5.99 -13.66 7.55
N TYR A 547 -6.30 -12.39 7.39
CA TYR A 547 -6.85 -11.91 6.13
C TYR A 547 -6.17 -10.60 5.75
N SER A 548 -5.40 -10.65 4.66
CA SER A 548 -4.81 -9.46 4.04
C SER A 548 -5.84 -8.85 3.10
N ILE A 549 -6.48 -7.77 3.55
CA ILE A 549 -7.43 -7.05 2.71
C ILE A 549 -6.77 -5.80 2.17
N GLY A 550 -6.34 -5.87 0.92
CA GLY A 550 -6.08 -4.67 0.16
C GLY A 550 -6.14 -5.00 -1.31
N ASP A 551 -6.99 -4.28 -2.05
CA ASP A 551 -6.58 -3.96 -3.41
C ASP A 551 -5.25 -3.18 -3.29
N GLY A 552 -4.31 -3.33 -4.19
CA GLY A 552 -2.98 -2.70 -4.08
C GLY A 552 -2.94 -1.16 -4.03
N THR A 553 -4.08 -0.46 -3.85
CA THR A 553 -4.20 0.97 -4.10
C THR A 553 -4.22 1.86 -2.85
N LEU A 554 -4.46 1.32 -1.65
CA LEU A 554 -4.40 2.10 -0.40
C LEU A 554 -3.04 1.94 0.27
N VAL A 555 -2.06 2.64 -0.28
CA VAL A 555 -0.72 2.83 0.29
C VAL A 555 -0.84 3.79 1.48
N GLY A 556 -1.38 3.30 2.60
CA GLY A 556 -1.45 4.03 3.86
C GLY A 556 -0.30 3.61 4.79
N SER A 557 0.16 4.53 5.62
CA SER A 557 1.12 4.30 6.73
C SER A 557 0.93 2.94 7.41
N ALA A 558 2.01 2.32 7.92
CA ALA A 558 2.01 1.04 8.66
C ALA A 558 0.96 0.92 9.81
N LEU A 559 0.37 2.03 10.24
CA LEU A 559 -0.74 2.07 11.20
C LEU A 559 -2.14 2.04 10.59
N ARG A 560 -2.32 2.09 9.27
CA ARG A 560 -3.64 2.10 8.65
C ARG A 560 -4.01 0.69 8.21
N CYS A 561 -5.05 0.16 8.82
CA CYS A 561 -5.66 -1.12 8.47
C CYS A 561 -6.88 -0.86 7.59
N PRO A 562 -6.74 -0.75 6.25
CA PRO A 562 -7.89 -0.83 5.38
C PRO A 562 -8.44 -2.26 5.48
N LEU A 563 -9.66 -2.36 5.97
CA LEU A 563 -10.44 -3.58 6.00
C LEU A 563 -11.57 -3.40 5.02
N TYR A 564 -11.64 -4.27 4.02
CA TYR A 564 -12.68 -4.23 3.02
C TYR A 564 -13.50 -5.52 3.08
N ALA A 565 -14.73 -5.41 3.58
CA ALA A 565 -15.65 -6.53 3.64
C ALA A 565 -16.60 -6.44 2.45
N ASP A 566 -16.31 -7.24 1.43
CA ASP A 566 -17.25 -7.52 0.36
C ASP A 566 -18.44 -8.29 0.95
N THR A 567 -19.61 -7.66 0.98
CA THR A 567 -20.83 -8.40 1.35
C THR A 567 -21.02 -9.51 0.32
N PRO A 568 -21.12 -10.79 0.73
CA PRO A 568 -21.17 -11.89 -0.22
C PRO A 568 -22.32 -11.68 -1.21
N SER A 569 -22.01 -11.76 -2.50
CA SER A 569 -22.90 -11.47 -3.63
C SER A 569 -24.13 -12.38 -3.74
N ILE A 570 -24.30 -13.33 -2.82
CA ILE A 570 -25.28 -14.42 -2.91
C ILE A 570 -26.07 -14.51 -1.60
N GLY A 571 -27.05 -13.63 -1.40
CA GLY A 571 -28.21 -13.88 -0.50
C GLY A 571 -27.95 -14.24 0.96
N PHE A 572 -26.71 -14.23 1.44
CA PHE A 572 -26.38 -14.42 2.84
C PHE A 572 -26.57 -13.08 3.54
N ALA A 573 -27.66 -13.01 4.30
CA ALA A 573 -27.80 -12.01 5.33
C ALA A 573 -26.66 -12.19 6.34
N ILE A 574 -25.64 -11.34 6.28
CA ILE A 574 -24.78 -11.11 7.43
C ILE A 574 -25.71 -10.47 8.47
N THR A 575 -26.01 -11.22 9.53
CA THR A 575 -27.00 -10.79 10.52
C THR A 575 -26.33 -10.06 11.67
N ASP A 576 -25.21 -10.59 12.19
CA ASP A 576 -24.52 -10.14 13.40
C ASP A 576 -22.99 -10.47 13.34
N SER A 577 -22.12 -9.62 12.78
CA SER A 577 -20.64 -9.82 12.82
C SER A 577 -19.98 -9.34 14.14
N LEU A 578 -18.71 -8.90 14.13
CA LEU A 578 -18.10 -8.07 15.17
C LEU A 578 -16.88 -7.36 14.59
N ILE A 579 -16.62 -6.12 15.00
CA ILE A 579 -15.33 -5.47 14.77
C ILE A 579 -14.76 -4.98 16.11
N SER A 580 -13.60 -5.50 16.48
CA SER A 580 -12.94 -5.19 17.76
C SER A 580 -11.52 -4.65 17.55
N SER A 581 -11.24 -3.41 17.97
CA SER A 581 -9.90 -2.80 17.83
C SER A 581 -8.92 -3.22 18.93
N ASP A 582 -7.62 -3.29 18.66
CA ASP A 582 -6.61 -3.66 19.67
C ASP A 582 -6.51 -2.59 20.79
N PRO A 583 -6.75 -2.94 22.07
CA PRO A 583 -6.61 -1.98 23.15
C PRO A 583 -5.16 -1.52 23.36
N TYR A 584 -4.18 -2.27 22.87
CA TYR A 584 -2.78 -1.87 22.84
C TYR A 584 -2.41 -1.17 21.53
N GLY A 585 -3.29 -1.20 20.52
CA GLY A 585 -3.10 -0.86 19.11
C GLY A 585 -3.05 0.57 18.64
N VAL A 586 -1.91 1.09 18.18
CA VAL A 586 -1.86 2.47 17.65
C VAL A 586 -2.45 2.60 16.25
N GLU A 587 -3.00 1.51 15.73
CA GLU A 587 -3.51 1.42 14.38
C GLU A 587 -4.80 2.24 14.21
N ASP A 588 -4.84 3.02 13.14
CA ASP A 588 -6.06 3.51 12.53
C ASP A 588 -6.65 2.38 11.69
N PHE A 589 -7.95 2.10 11.78
CA PHE A 589 -8.57 1.17 10.86
C PHE A 589 -9.68 1.85 10.08
N SER A 590 -9.77 1.49 8.80
CA SER A 590 -10.85 1.92 7.92
C SER A 590 -11.61 0.70 7.45
N TYR A 591 -12.87 0.56 7.85
CA TYR A 591 -13.69 -0.61 7.50
C TYR A 591 -14.73 -0.22 6.45
N TRP A 592 -14.70 -0.87 5.29
CA TRP A 592 -15.57 -0.60 4.17
C TRP A 592 -16.58 -1.72 4.00
N LEU A 593 -17.86 -1.36 4.03
CA LEU A 593 -18.97 -2.20 3.65
C LEU A 593 -19.52 -1.70 2.32
N GLN A 594 -19.55 -2.59 1.33
CA GLN A 594 -20.19 -2.32 0.04
C GLN A 594 -21.27 -3.39 -0.22
N PRO A 595 -22.53 -2.99 -0.49
CA PRO A 595 -23.59 -3.94 -0.80
C PRO A 595 -23.40 -4.40 -2.25
N PHE A 596 -23.20 -5.71 -2.46
CA PHE A 596 -23.17 -6.24 -3.82
C PHE A 596 -24.54 -6.11 -4.48
N GLY A 597 -24.61 -5.50 -5.67
CA GLY A 597 -25.82 -5.58 -6.51
C GLY A 597 -26.87 -4.48 -6.34
N GLY A 598 -26.56 -3.35 -5.68
CA GLY A 598 -27.44 -2.18 -5.65
C GLY A 598 -28.77 -2.37 -4.92
N PHE A 599 -28.82 -3.28 -3.94
CA PHE A 599 -30.01 -3.54 -3.13
C PHE A 599 -30.32 -2.38 -2.17
N ASN A 600 -31.62 -2.15 -1.92
CA ASN A 600 -32.08 -1.32 -0.80
C ASN A 600 -31.88 -2.09 0.51
N GLY A 601 -30.67 -2.01 1.07
CA GLY A 601 -30.35 -2.54 2.40
C GLY A 601 -30.57 -1.51 3.52
N SER A 602 -30.73 -2.02 4.74
CA SER A 602 -30.47 -1.27 5.98
C SER A 602 -29.23 -1.82 6.67
N VAL A 603 -28.52 -0.97 7.39
CA VAL A 603 -27.41 -1.36 8.27
C VAL A 603 -27.59 -0.61 9.58
N ASP A 604 -27.63 -1.33 10.70
CA ASP A 604 -27.84 -0.74 12.02
C ASP A 604 -26.61 -0.98 12.89
N PHE A 605 -25.78 0.02 13.12
CA PHE A 605 -24.70 -0.04 14.11
C PHE A 605 -25.26 0.15 15.53
N ARG A 606 -24.66 -0.49 16.52
CA ARG A 606 -24.89 -0.40 17.94
C ARG A 606 -23.52 -0.32 18.58
N ILE A 607 -23.29 0.74 19.32
CA ILE A 607 -21.95 1.20 19.63
C ILE A 607 -21.92 1.25 21.13
N GLU A 608 -21.16 0.34 21.73
CA GLU A 608 -21.00 0.36 23.17
C GLU A 608 -20.19 1.59 23.59
N SER A 609 -20.12 1.81 24.89
CA SER A 609 -19.47 2.97 25.46
C SER A 609 -17.97 2.99 25.18
N TYR A 610 -17.51 4.03 24.48
CA TYR A 610 -16.10 4.43 24.39
C TYR A 610 -15.92 5.86 24.92
N SER A 611 -14.66 6.27 25.03
CA SER A 611 -14.27 7.63 25.37
C SER A 611 -13.94 8.42 24.10
N ASP A 612 -14.70 9.48 23.83
CA ASP A 612 -14.41 10.44 22.76
C ASP A 612 -13.07 11.19 22.95
N LEU A 613 -12.47 11.09 24.14
CA LEU A 613 -11.12 11.61 24.40
C LEU A 613 -10.03 10.70 23.83
N CYS A 614 -10.34 9.43 23.64
CA CYS A 614 -9.39 8.39 23.24
C CYS A 614 -9.61 7.89 21.81
N VAL A 615 -10.77 8.17 21.21
CA VAL A 615 -11.19 7.65 19.91
C VAL A 615 -11.91 8.75 19.14
N ASP A 616 -11.55 8.98 17.87
CA ASP A 616 -12.38 9.69 16.89
C ASP A 616 -13.01 8.66 15.93
N LEU A 617 -14.24 8.25 16.23
CA LEU A 617 -14.99 7.29 15.43
C LEU A 617 -15.81 8.05 14.38
N GLN A 618 -15.57 7.78 13.09
CA GLN A 618 -16.38 8.33 12.02
C GLN A 618 -17.08 7.21 11.23
N ILE A 619 -18.39 7.37 11.05
CA ILE A 619 -19.21 6.53 10.18
C ILE A 619 -19.64 7.37 8.99
N ILE A 620 -19.12 7.04 7.81
CA ILE A 620 -19.35 7.73 6.55
C ILE A 620 -20.27 6.86 5.70
N CYS A 621 -21.54 7.25 5.57
CA CYS A 621 -22.51 6.55 4.73
C CYS A 621 -22.71 7.32 3.42
N THR A 622 -22.46 6.67 2.29
CA THR A 622 -22.84 7.15 0.96
C THR A 622 -24.11 6.45 0.51
N TYR A 623 -25.13 7.22 0.15
CA TYR A 623 -26.44 6.74 -0.29
C TYR A 623 -26.48 6.50 -1.80
N LEU A 624 -27.47 5.72 -2.28
CA LEU A 624 -27.66 5.43 -3.72
C LEU A 624 -27.76 6.68 -4.61
N ASN A 625 -28.23 7.81 -4.05
CA ASN A 625 -28.26 9.11 -4.73
C ASN A 625 -26.92 9.86 -4.71
N LYS A 626 -25.84 9.22 -4.26
CA LYS A 626 -24.47 9.74 -4.06
C LYS A 626 -24.34 10.85 -3.02
N THR A 627 -25.36 11.07 -2.18
CA THR A 627 -25.19 11.94 -1.01
C THR A 627 -24.42 11.20 0.06
N THR A 628 -23.65 11.92 0.88
CA THR A 628 -22.85 11.35 1.95
C THR A 628 -23.27 11.97 3.28
N THR A 629 -23.37 11.15 4.33
CA THR A 629 -23.55 11.58 5.72
C THR A 629 -22.37 11.08 6.54
N VAL A 630 -21.84 11.95 7.40
CA VAL A 630 -20.77 11.61 8.33
C VAL A 630 -21.32 11.76 9.75
N LEU A 631 -21.38 10.64 10.48
CA LEU A 631 -21.58 10.66 11.93
C LEU A 631 -20.22 10.63 12.61
N ARG A 632 -19.98 11.59 13.49
CA ARG A 632 -18.75 11.68 14.29
C ARG A 632 -19.06 11.38 15.74
N ASN A 633 -18.25 10.52 16.33
CA ASN A 633 -18.39 9.99 17.66
C ASN A 633 -19.84 9.59 18.03
N PRO A 634 -20.50 8.73 17.22
CA PRO A 634 -21.81 8.22 17.57
C PRO A 634 -21.74 7.29 18.79
N HIS A 635 -22.71 7.39 19.69
CA HIS A 635 -22.88 6.52 20.87
C HIS A 635 -24.18 5.73 20.74
N ASP A 636 -24.28 4.60 21.43
CA ASP A 636 -25.44 3.70 21.50
C ASP A 636 -25.80 3.00 20.19
N SER A 637 -26.20 3.72 19.14
CA SER A 637 -26.54 3.13 17.83
C SER A 637 -26.59 4.15 16.67
N ALA A 638 -26.44 3.66 15.45
CA ALA A 638 -26.58 4.42 14.21
C ALA A 638 -27.21 3.55 13.11
N SER A 639 -28.34 3.98 12.54
CA SER A 639 -29.06 3.23 11.51
C SER A 639 -29.03 3.96 10.18
N PHE A 640 -28.74 3.24 9.10
CA PHE A 640 -28.74 3.76 7.74
C PHE A 640 -29.62 2.89 6.83
N THR A 641 -30.40 3.52 5.95
CA THR A 641 -31.24 2.82 4.97
C THR A 641 -30.95 3.37 3.56
N HIS A 642 -31.18 2.58 2.51
CA HIS A 642 -30.98 3.01 1.12
C HIS A 642 -29.54 3.46 0.82
N TRP A 643 -28.58 2.82 1.47
CA TRP A 643 -27.16 3.12 1.34
C TRP A 643 -26.55 2.40 0.12
N SER A 644 -25.48 2.95 -0.45
CA SER A 644 -24.71 2.34 -1.54
C SER A 644 -23.30 1.94 -1.13
N GLN A 645 -22.75 2.61 -0.12
CA GLN A 645 -21.46 2.27 0.49
C GLN A 645 -21.45 2.84 1.91
N VAL A 646 -20.97 2.08 2.89
CA VAL A 646 -20.65 2.64 4.21
C VAL A 646 -19.15 2.43 4.45
N ALA A 647 -18.45 3.54 4.64
CA ALA A 647 -17.05 3.58 5.02
C ALA A 647 -16.95 4.00 6.48
N HIS A 648 -16.17 3.29 7.26
CA HIS A 648 -15.82 3.69 8.61
C HIS A 648 -14.38 4.13 8.59
N ALA A 649 -14.09 5.28 9.18
CA ALA A 649 -12.73 5.72 9.40
C ALA A 649 -12.59 6.02 10.88
N LEU A 650 -11.76 5.27 11.61
CA LEU A 650 -11.23 5.79 12.85
C LEU A 650 -10.12 6.78 12.54
N TYR A 651 -10.18 7.94 13.18
CA TYR A 651 -9.08 8.91 13.23
C TYR A 651 -8.45 8.91 14.63
N ASN A 652 -7.13 9.09 14.65
CA ASN A 652 -6.26 8.88 15.79
C ASN A 652 -6.26 10.01 16.85
N VAL A 653 -5.73 9.70 18.03
CA VAL A 653 -5.46 10.63 19.14
C VAL A 653 -4.35 11.62 18.77
N LEU A 654 -4.60 12.92 18.94
CA LEU A 654 -3.61 13.99 18.75
C LEU A 654 -2.39 13.79 19.70
N PRO A 655 -1.14 13.74 19.21
CA PRO A 655 0.05 13.49 20.04
C PRO A 655 0.47 14.65 20.99
N HIS A 656 -0.36 15.68 21.20
CA HIS A 656 0.13 16.96 21.75
C HIS A 656 -0.55 17.52 23.01
N LYS A 657 -1.30 16.72 23.78
CA LYS A 657 -1.70 17.14 25.14
C LYS A 657 -1.47 16.07 26.19
N SER A 658 -0.75 16.45 27.24
CA SER A 658 -0.53 15.70 28.47
C SER A 658 -1.81 15.00 28.95
N ILE A 659 -1.80 13.67 28.95
CA ILE A 659 -2.92 12.83 29.39
C ILE A 659 -2.92 12.80 30.93
N ASP A 660 -3.83 13.55 31.54
CA ASP A 660 -4.23 13.36 32.94
C ASP A 660 -5.41 12.37 33.01
N TYR A 661 -5.25 11.37 33.89
CA TYR A 661 -6.12 10.25 34.29
C TYR A 661 -7.62 10.29 33.87
N CYS A 662 -8.04 9.26 33.14
CA CYS A 662 -9.46 8.91 32.92
C CYS A 662 -9.85 7.69 33.79
N GLY A 663 -10.98 7.75 34.49
CA GLY A 663 -11.58 6.59 35.15
C GLY A 663 -13.03 6.84 35.55
N LEU A 664 -13.90 5.81 35.44
CA LEU A 664 -15.11 5.53 36.25
C LEU A 664 -15.83 4.21 35.83
N ASN A 665 -16.99 3.89 36.46
CA ASN A 665 -17.62 2.57 36.66
C ASN A 665 -19.03 2.38 36.01
N ASN A 666 -19.39 1.12 35.67
CA ASN A 666 -20.62 0.33 35.98
C ASN A 666 -21.31 -0.41 34.79
N ASP A 667 -21.75 -1.65 35.08
CA ASP A 667 -22.52 -2.61 34.28
C ASP A 667 -24.00 -2.25 34.02
N VAL A 668 -24.55 -2.63 32.84
CA VAL A 668 -25.99 -2.93 32.61
C VAL A 668 -26.17 -3.96 31.47
N HIS A 669 -26.97 -5.01 31.68
CA HIS A 669 -27.47 -5.95 30.66
C HIS A 669 -28.94 -5.67 30.30
N SER A 670 -29.34 -5.78 29.03
CA SER A 670 -30.75 -5.92 28.63
C SER A 670 -30.94 -6.67 27.29
N LEU A 671 -31.86 -7.65 27.29
CA LEU A 671 -32.41 -8.40 26.15
C LEU A 671 -33.69 -7.73 25.62
N LEU A 672 -33.91 -7.73 24.30
CA LEU A 672 -35.25 -7.53 23.70
C LEU A 672 -35.41 -8.38 22.42
N THR A 673 -36.59 -8.98 22.26
CA THR A 673 -37.06 -9.72 21.07
C THR A 673 -38.32 -9.01 20.55
N ILE A 674 -38.54 -8.90 19.23
CA ILE A 674 -39.85 -8.90 18.51
C ILE A 674 -39.68 -8.68 16.98
N ASP A 675 -40.62 -9.28 16.22
CA ASP A 675 -40.81 -9.43 14.77
C ASP A 675 -40.66 -8.20 13.87
N THR A 676 -39.60 -8.18 13.03
CA THR A 676 -39.49 -7.81 11.59
C THR A 676 -38.00 -7.65 11.28
N ILE A 677 -37.54 -8.08 10.09
CA ILE A 677 -36.11 -8.29 9.76
C ILE A 677 -35.31 -7.00 10.01
N THR A 678 -34.51 -7.03 11.09
CA THR A 678 -33.66 -5.97 11.62
C THR A 678 -32.23 -6.54 11.62
N TYR A 679 -31.25 -5.80 11.10
CA TYR A 679 -29.86 -6.26 10.96
C TYR A 679 -28.99 -5.47 11.91
N VAL A 680 -28.48 -6.10 12.97
CA VAL A 680 -27.74 -5.44 14.03
C VAL A 680 -26.25 -5.51 13.69
N VAL A 681 -25.52 -4.42 13.94
CA VAL A 681 -24.07 -4.22 13.73
C VAL A 681 -23.46 -3.47 14.93
N HIS A 682 -22.17 -3.56 15.30
CA HIS A 682 -21.51 -3.00 16.51
C HIS A 682 -19.96 -3.05 16.49
N LEU A 683 -19.30 -1.99 16.97
CA LEU A 683 -17.85 -1.71 16.80
C LEU A 683 -17.17 -1.15 18.06
N GLN A 684 -15.98 -1.62 18.50
CA GLN A 684 -15.20 -1.00 19.60
C GLN A 684 -13.82 -0.39 19.25
N ALA A 685 -13.46 0.74 19.90
CA ALA A 685 -12.06 1.16 20.14
C ALA A 685 -11.66 1.77 21.53
N ARG A 686 -10.33 1.70 21.85
CA ARG A 686 -9.40 2.13 22.97
C ARG A 686 -9.88 3.08 24.12
N TYR A 687 -9.32 3.19 25.35
CA TYR A 687 -8.11 2.74 26.11
C TYR A 687 -8.45 2.75 27.64
N HIS A 688 -7.81 1.91 28.46
CA HIS A 688 -8.05 1.70 29.92
C HIS A 688 -9.52 1.41 30.30
N LYS A 689 -9.80 0.14 30.62
CA LYS A 689 -11.13 -0.47 30.88
C LYS A 689 -11.93 -0.83 29.60
N SER A 690 -11.45 -1.85 28.91
CA SER A 690 -12.25 -2.99 28.43
C SER A 690 -13.74 -2.99 28.75
N HIS A 691 -14.54 -2.79 27.72
CA HIS A 691 -15.94 -3.23 27.57
C HIS A 691 -16.01 -3.95 26.21
N VAL A 692 -17.14 -4.53 25.80
CA VAL A 692 -17.26 -5.46 24.65
C VAL A 692 -18.41 -5.06 23.76
N TYR A 693 -18.18 -5.02 22.44
CA TYR A 693 -19.13 -4.58 21.42
C TYR A 693 -19.59 -5.81 20.60
N HIS A 694 -20.74 -5.76 19.93
CA HIS A 694 -21.42 -6.96 19.42
C HIS A 694 -22.17 -6.83 18.09
N VAL A 695 -21.57 -6.80 16.87
CA VAL A 695 -22.35 -6.42 15.66
C VAL A 695 -23.68 -7.16 15.59
#